data_AF-A0A8S1HMZ1-F1
#
_entry.id   AF-A0A8S1HMZ1-F1
#
_cell.length_a   1.000
_cell.length_b   1.000
_cell.length_c   1.000
_cell.angle_alpha   90.00
_cell.angle_beta   90.00
_cell.angle_gamma   90.00
#
_symmetry.space_group_name_H-M   'P 1'
#
loop_
_entity.id
_entity.type
_entity.pdbx_description
1 polymer ?
#
loop_
_entity_poly.entity_id
_entity_poly.type
_entity_poly.pdbx_seq_one_letter_code
_entity_poly.pdbx_strand_id
1 'polypeptide(L)'
;MPKQEFDNLDLLAALICFVLFFLFVFVTSVTCINYCCIHDHDELTVLEEPWTSWTSYCSYMAKHLFVGTLNVRTLLSNDRLVALENAVRLVNFDIIGLCEIRRAGTGSLVLNDTKHILYYHGTSSQAGVGFLVHKDLATSVEFTPVNDRLAFIDVKLKKERIRIFQVYAPTTDYADEVYSMFLEDLEKALSHLQRRDRHPGADVTYSLTLGDFYAKVGSKIDTESSLGCHGVGVRNNRGETLLEFCEANGLRIWNTFFKKRVNRKWSWKSPDGITHNSIDYVLADRRCPIYDVDVIANFQYNTDHRLIRAKMKLSSRHVNKRATSKRVFHKSLFAYAVEQISNEHRPHTYERLRNVMSRASKIATTYEPIPCRFSTKTQGLFKKRRLLMSKTNTPSGRLEIEDVAETVQKFYNTLYTSLDSSPALILPSQEDFAPILDEEVRAALKKAKRNKAPGPDMITLEMLLACEDIVVPHLVTMFNESLTNERAPQSMPDSVVRLLHKKGNCLDIGNYRPVALLSVVYKLFTSILRRRATRELEAAQPIEQTGFRSGFSTSENTLVVTEMIQKSQEYKFPLYLMFVDYKKAFESVEFGSLWTALSEFGVHSKIVMTLKNIYEEAEVSKGVRQGDTISPDLFNATLEHIFRRLNWESYGFSVNKTTLTHLRFADDVVLFASSAQKIQEMANELAKESKKAGLEINFAKTFIMANRAQRNVEIRNRLLLLAVIIFCLYGNVA
;
A
#
# COMPACT_ATOMS: atom_id res chain seq x y z
N MET A 1 -32.70 33.72 30.01
CA MET A 1 -31.48 33.80 29.17
C MET A 1 -30.72 32.48 29.29
N PRO A 2 -29.98 32.05 28.26
CA PRO A 2 -30.11 30.67 27.78
C PRO A 2 -29.03 29.66 28.22
N LYS A 3 -29.33 28.39 27.92
CA LYS A 3 -28.57 27.16 28.14
C LYS A 3 -27.17 27.15 27.49
N GLN A 4 -26.26 26.36 28.06
CA GLN A 4 -25.23 25.62 27.29
C GLN A 4 -24.83 24.33 28.02
N GLU A 5 -25.63 23.29 27.88
CA GLU A 5 -25.23 21.88 28.09
C GLU A 5 -25.09 21.25 26.69
N PHE A 6 -23.87 21.24 26.17
CA PHE A 6 -23.35 20.58 24.95
C PHE A 6 -21.82 20.83 24.93
N ASP A 7 -20.89 19.91 24.67
CA ASP A 7 -20.98 18.47 24.38
C ASP A 7 -19.83 17.71 25.09
N ASN A 8 -19.99 16.40 25.30
CA ASN A 8 -18.89 15.52 25.74
C ASN A 8 -19.03 14.02 25.37
N LEU A 9 -20.20 13.54 24.92
CA LEU A 9 -20.35 12.13 24.51
C LEU A 9 -19.70 11.84 23.14
N ASP A 10 -19.83 12.72 22.15
CA ASP A 10 -19.26 12.48 20.82
C ASP A 10 -17.73 12.50 20.82
N LEU A 11 -17.11 13.34 21.66
CA LEU A 11 -15.67 13.35 21.83
C LEU A 11 -15.19 12.05 22.48
N LEU A 12 -15.93 11.52 23.45
CA LEU A 12 -15.65 10.24 24.12
C LEU A 12 -15.86 9.06 23.16
N ALA A 13 -16.94 9.05 22.38
CA ALA A 13 -17.22 8.03 21.37
C ALA A 13 -16.18 8.04 20.25
N ALA A 14 -15.76 9.23 19.78
CA ALA A 14 -14.67 9.37 18.82
C ALA A 14 -13.33 8.87 19.40
N LEU A 15 -13.02 9.18 20.68
CA LEU A 15 -11.79 8.72 21.33
C LEU A 15 -11.79 7.19 21.55
N ILE A 16 -12.92 6.61 21.97
CA ILE A 16 -13.10 5.17 22.12
C ILE A 16 -12.96 4.47 20.75
N CYS A 17 -13.59 4.99 19.70
CA CYS A 17 -13.40 4.50 18.34
C CYS A 17 -11.94 4.63 17.87
N PHE A 18 -11.23 5.69 18.25
CA PHE A 18 -9.82 5.90 17.87
C PHE A 18 -8.87 4.96 18.62
N VAL A 19 -9.12 4.70 19.91
CA VAL A 19 -8.37 3.75 20.74
C VAL A 19 -8.65 2.31 20.32
N LEU A 20 -9.92 1.96 20.04
CA LEU A 20 -10.28 0.67 19.46
C LEU A 20 -9.68 0.51 18.06
N PHE A 21 -9.65 1.55 17.22
CA PHE A 21 -8.99 1.51 15.91
C PHE A 21 -7.47 1.30 16.03
N PHE A 22 -6.80 1.93 17.00
CA PHE A 22 -5.37 1.71 17.21
C PHE A 22 -5.05 0.35 17.82
N LEU A 23 -5.82 -0.13 18.82
CA LEU A 23 -5.72 -1.50 19.31
C LEU A 23 -5.99 -2.51 18.19
N PHE A 24 -6.98 -2.25 17.33
CA PHE A 24 -7.29 -3.09 16.16
C PHE A 24 -6.15 -3.06 15.15
N VAL A 25 -5.50 -1.93 14.87
CA VAL A 25 -4.32 -1.84 13.97
C VAL A 25 -3.07 -2.52 14.58
N PHE A 26 -2.89 -2.46 15.90
CA PHE A 26 -1.80 -3.13 16.61
C PHE A 26 -2.01 -4.66 16.71
N VAL A 27 -3.26 -5.12 16.83
CA VAL A 27 -3.60 -6.55 16.86
C VAL A 27 -3.69 -7.17 15.46
N THR A 28 -4.27 -6.47 14.47
CA THR A 28 -4.42 -7.00 13.10
C THR A 28 -3.12 -7.04 12.29
N SER A 29 -2.04 -6.42 12.78
CA SER A 29 -0.69 -6.65 12.25
C SER A 29 -0.08 -8.00 12.67
N VAL A 30 -0.71 -8.73 13.60
CA VAL A 30 -0.31 -10.09 14.02
C VAL A 30 -1.32 -11.17 13.60
N THR A 31 -2.61 -10.86 13.45
CA THR A 31 -3.65 -11.85 13.11
C THR A 31 -4.37 -11.55 11.79
N CYS A 32 -3.73 -11.89 10.67
CA CYS A 32 -4.35 -11.96 9.33
C CYS A 32 -4.43 -13.39 8.79
N ILE A 33 -4.85 -14.34 9.64
CA ILE A 33 -5.35 -15.66 9.24
C ILE A 33 -6.66 -15.91 9.99
N ASN A 34 -7.73 -16.19 9.23
CA ASN A 34 -9.07 -16.70 9.62
C ASN A 34 -10.17 -15.74 10.18
N TYR A 35 -11.26 -15.67 9.40
CA TYR A 35 -12.71 -15.64 9.77
C TYR A 35 -13.48 -14.36 10.22
N CYS A 36 -14.14 -13.74 9.24
CA CYS A 36 -15.57 -13.34 9.13
C CYS A 36 -16.56 -13.17 10.33
N CYS A 37 -17.19 -11.97 10.36
CA CYS A 37 -18.66 -11.64 10.36
C CYS A 37 -19.48 -11.45 11.68
N ILE A 38 -20.57 -10.62 11.53
CA ILE A 38 -21.75 -10.34 12.41
C ILE A 38 -21.52 -9.13 13.37
N HIS A 39 -22.12 -7.93 13.17
CA HIS A 39 -23.50 -7.42 13.48
C HIS A 39 -23.73 -7.22 15.01
N ASP A 40 -24.34 -6.14 15.55
CA ASP A 40 -25.41 -5.21 15.07
C ASP A 40 -25.31 -3.73 15.57
N HIS A 41 -26.38 -2.95 15.33
CA HIS A 41 -26.66 -1.50 15.56
C HIS A 41 -26.86 -1.11 17.07
N ASP A 42 -27.04 0.15 17.55
CA ASP A 42 -27.87 1.30 17.07
C ASP A 42 -27.49 2.72 17.61
N GLU A 43 -28.07 3.74 16.95
CA GLU A 43 -28.41 5.14 17.33
C GLU A 43 -27.48 6.06 18.19
N LEU A 44 -27.14 7.24 17.63
CA LEU A 44 -27.57 8.55 18.18
C LEU A 44 -27.39 9.74 17.19
N THR A 45 -27.95 10.90 17.58
CA THR A 45 -28.45 12.02 16.77
C THR A 45 -27.45 13.01 16.15
N VAL A 46 -27.93 13.78 15.17
CA VAL A 46 -27.26 14.85 14.41
C VAL A 46 -27.28 16.20 15.17
N LEU A 47 -26.18 16.96 15.07
CA LEU A 47 -26.17 18.43 15.18
C LEU A 47 -25.44 19.06 13.96
N GLU A 48 -26.10 20.02 13.32
CA GLU A 48 -25.61 20.86 12.21
C GLU A 48 -25.00 22.15 12.84
N GLU A 49 -23.97 22.85 12.35
CA GLU A 49 -23.51 23.29 11.02
C GLU A 49 -21.99 23.70 11.10
N PRO A 50 -21.34 24.38 10.11
CA PRO A 50 -21.37 24.24 8.65
C PRO A 50 -19.97 23.95 8.06
N TRP A 51 -19.79 22.83 7.35
CA TRP A 51 -18.48 22.43 6.78
C TRP A 51 -18.30 22.88 5.32
N THR A 52 -17.61 23.99 5.06
CA THR A 52 -17.43 24.54 3.68
C THR A 52 -16.01 24.42 3.09
N SER A 53 -15.06 23.73 3.74
CA SER A 53 -13.65 23.64 3.28
C SER A 53 -13.13 22.23 2.93
N TRP A 54 -13.94 21.18 3.07
CA TRP A 54 -13.47 19.78 2.98
C TRP A 54 -13.38 19.18 1.57
N THR A 55 -13.94 19.82 0.54
CA THR A 55 -14.05 19.26 -0.83
C THR A 55 -12.71 19.08 -1.56
N SER A 56 -11.62 19.69 -1.10
CA SER A 56 -10.27 19.51 -1.69
C SER A 56 -9.46 18.36 -1.05
N TYR A 57 -9.73 18.02 0.20
CA TYR A 57 -8.85 17.14 1.00
C TYR A 57 -9.01 15.63 0.67
N CYS A 58 -10.19 15.20 0.21
CA CYS A 58 -10.49 13.79 -0.10
C CYS A 58 -9.83 13.23 -1.38
N SER A 59 -8.89 13.94 -2.01
CA SER A 59 -8.42 13.62 -3.38
C SER A 59 -7.21 12.67 -3.48
N TYR A 60 -6.63 12.22 -2.36
CA TYR A 60 -5.42 11.39 -2.34
C TYR A 60 -5.48 10.07 -1.54
N MET A 61 -6.66 9.67 -1.04
CA MET A 61 -6.89 8.25 -0.77
C MET A 61 -7.14 7.53 -2.10
N ALA A 62 -6.72 6.27 -2.21
CA ALA A 62 -7.09 5.44 -3.37
C ALA A 62 -8.62 5.32 -3.40
N LYS A 63 -9.28 6.03 -4.33
CA LYS A 63 -10.74 6.11 -4.33
C LYS A 63 -11.30 4.72 -4.60
N HIS A 64 -11.93 4.16 -3.58
CA HIS A 64 -12.77 3.00 -3.75
C HIS A 64 -14.02 3.45 -4.49
N LEU A 65 -14.36 2.75 -5.56
CA LEU A 65 -15.60 2.94 -6.29
C LEU A 65 -16.37 1.62 -6.25
N PHE A 66 -17.58 1.70 -5.73
CA PHE A 66 -18.50 0.59 -5.56
C PHE A 66 -19.58 0.69 -6.62
N VAL A 67 -19.42 -0.10 -7.68
CA VAL A 67 -20.35 -0.11 -8.81
C VAL A 67 -21.16 -1.40 -8.78
N GLY A 68 -22.47 -1.28 -8.68
CA GLY A 68 -23.38 -2.41 -8.60
C GLY A 68 -24.33 -2.54 -9.78
N THR A 69 -25.05 -3.66 -9.82
CA THR A 69 -26.14 -3.90 -10.76
C THR A 69 -27.26 -4.72 -10.13
N LEU A 70 -28.49 -4.37 -10.46
CA LEU A 70 -29.70 -4.94 -9.87
C LEU A 70 -30.86 -4.92 -10.88
N ASN A 71 -31.51 -6.07 -11.08
CA ASN A 71 -32.82 -6.11 -11.70
C ASN A 71 -33.90 -5.77 -10.64
N VAL A 72 -34.64 -4.69 -10.88
CA VAL A 72 -35.66 -4.16 -9.95
C VAL A 72 -37.08 -4.59 -10.31
N ARG A 73 -37.27 -5.32 -11.42
CA ARG A 73 -38.54 -5.75 -12.03
C ARG A 73 -39.49 -4.62 -12.46
N THR A 74 -39.68 -3.59 -11.65
CA THR A 74 -40.45 -2.39 -11.99
C THR A 74 -40.19 -1.23 -11.02
N LEU A 75 -40.09 -0.02 -11.57
CA LEU A 75 -40.12 1.28 -10.89
C LEU A 75 -41.20 2.20 -11.51
N LEU A 76 -42.29 1.62 -11.99
CA LEU A 76 -43.40 2.35 -12.61
C LEU A 76 -44.11 3.28 -11.59
N SER A 77 -44.43 2.75 -10.41
CA SER A 77 -45.06 3.48 -9.29
C SER A 77 -44.02 4.15 -8.41
N ASN A 78 -44.33 5.34 -7.88
CA ASN A 78 -43.46 6.05 -6.93
C ASN A 78 -43.20 5.25 -5.64
N ASP A 79 -44.15 4.44 -5.16
CA ASP A 79 -43.98 3.61 -3.96
C ASP A 79 -42.84 2.58 -4.11
N ARG A 80 -42.68 2.03 -5.33
CA ARG A 80 -41.56 1.14 -5.68
C ARG A 80 -40.22 1.89 -5.69
N LEU A 81 -40.22 3.17 -6.04
CA LEU A 81 -39.05 4.02 -6.02
C LEU A 81 -38.62 4.33 -4.57
N VAL A 82 -39.57 4.69 -3.69
CA VAL A 82 -39.32 4.87 -2.25
C VAL A 82 -38.89 3.57 -1.58
N ALA A 83 -39.48 2.44 -1.95
CA ALA A 83 -39.04 1.12 -1.46
C ALA A 83 -37.61 0.76 -1.90
N LEU A 84 -37.23 1.12 -3.13
CA LEU A 84 -35.85 0.94 -3.61
C LEU A 84 -34.89 1.85 -2.83
N GLU A 85 -35.25 3.13 -2.66
CA GLU A 85 -34.49 4.14 -1.93
C GLU A 85 -34.18 3.69 -0.49
N ASN A 86 -35.20 3.20 0.23
CA ASN A 86 -35.05 2.64 1.57
C ASN A 86 -34.15 1.39 1.57
N ALA A 87 -34.29 0.49 0.60
CA ALA A 87 -33.49 -0.74 0.51
C ALA A 87 -32.01 -0.46 0.22
N VAL A 88 -31.70 0.53 -0.60
CA VAL A 88 -30.31 0.89 -0.95
C VAL A 88 -29.62 1.74 0.11
N ARG A 89 -30.37 2.46 0.97
CA ARG A 89 -29.82 3.32 2.04
C ARG A 89 -28.86 2.59 2.99
N LEU A 90 -29.05 1.29 3.21
CA LEU A 90 -28.20 0.46 4.07
C LEU A 90 -27.01 -0.21 3.32
N VAL A 91 -26.86 0.07 2.02
CA VAL A 91 -25.80 -0.50 1.18
C VAL A 91 -24.77 0.56 0.83
N ASN A 92 -23.49 0.27 1.04
CA ASN A 92 -22.40 1.11 0.54
C ASN A 92 -22.17 0.83 -0.96
N PHE A 93 -22.61 1.79 -1.80
CA PHE A 93 -22.41 1.86 -3.25
C PHE A 93 -22.23 3.34 -3.69
N ASP A 94 -21.60 3.56 -4.84
CA ASP A 94 -21.51 4.88 -5.49
C ASP A 94 -22.47 4.98 -6.69
N ILE A 95 -22.62 3.87 -7.42
CA ILE A 95 -23.39 3.74 -8.66
C ILE A 95 -24.05 2.36 -8.66
N ILE A 96 -25.35 2.26 -8.94
CA ILE A 96 -26.04 1.00 -9.27
C ILE A 96 -26.68 1.14 -10.65
N GLY A 97 -26.32 0.28 -11.59
CA GLY A 97 -27.08 0.11 -12.82
C GLY A 97 -28.34 -0.74 -12.56
N LEU A 98 -29.46 -0.36 -13.18
CA LEU A 98 -30.77 -0.95 -12.95
C LEU A 98 -31.31 -1.60 -14.23
N CYS A 99 -31.76 -2.86 -14.15
CA CYS A 99 -32.56 -3.53 -15.18
C CYS A 99 -34.06 -3.43 -14.84
N GLU A 100 -34.92 -3.48 -15.86
CA GLU A 100 -36.38 -3.48 -15.74
C GLU A 100 -36.95 -2.30 -14.93
N ILE A 101 -36.50 -1.09 -15.23
CA ILE A 101 -37.10 0.12 -14.65
C ILE A 101 -38.58 0.24 -15.04
N ARG A 102 -38.94 -0.17 -16.27
CA ARG A 102 -40.33 -0.18 -16.78
C ARG A 102 -41.03 1.19 -16.67
N ARG A 103 -40.26 2.28 -16.83
CA ARG A 103 -40.74 3.66 -16.76
C ARG A 103 -40.48 4.34 -18.10
N ALA A 104 -41.55 4.81 -18.73
CA ALA A 104 -41.47 5.42 -20.05
C ALA A 104 -40.81 6.82 -20.01
N GLY A 105 -40.11 7.15 -21.08
CA GLY A 105 -39.36 8.40 -21.24
C GLY A 105 -37.85 8.26 -20.99
N THR A 106 -37.13 9.34 -21.22
CA THR A 106 -35.71 9.49 -20.88
C THR A 106 -35.59 10.67 -19.92
N GLY A 107 -34.93 10.51 -18.78
CA GLY A 107 -34.80 11.61 -17.84
C GLY A 107 -33.97 11.29 -16.61
N SER A 108 -33.96 12.26 -15.68
CA SER A 108 -33.38 12.11 -14.36
C SER A 108 -34.38 12.52 -13.29
N LEU A 109 -34.41 11.79 -12.18
CA LEU A 109 -35.21 12.10 -10.98
C LEU A 109 -34.28 12.22 -9.79
N VAL A 110 -34.41 13.32 -9.05
CA VAL A 110 -33.78 13.47 -7.74
C VAL A 110 -34.67 12.72 -6.73
N LEU A 111 -34.08 11.85 -5.91
CA LEU A 111 -34.83 11.13 -4.87
C LEU A 111 -35.00 11.98 -3.60
N ASN A 112 -35.90 11.55 -2.71
CA ASN A 112 -36.36 12.36 -1.57
C ASN A 112 -35.31 12.45 -0.45
N ASP A 113 -34.58 11.36 -0.19
CA ASP A 113 -33.36 11.37 0.62
C ASP A 113 -32.22 11.96 -0.22
N THR A 114 -31.46 12.90 0.36
CA THR A 114 -30.77 13.94 -0.39
C THR A 114 -29.49 13.46 -1.11
N LYS A 115 -29.26 12.15 -1.28
CA LYS A 115 -27.95 11.57 -1.66
C LYS A 115 -27.86 10.98 -3.08
N HIS A 116 -28.97 10.66 -3.75
CA HIS A 116 -28.92 9.98 -5.07
C HIS A 116 -29.79 10.63 -6.16
N ILE A 117 -29.43 10.36 -7.42
CA ILE A 117 -30.19 10.72 -8.63
C ILE A 117 -30.37 9.46 -9.48
N LEU A 118 -31.61 9.21 -9.90
CA LEU A 118 -31.98 8.15 -10.82
C LEU A 118 -32.00 8.69 -12.26
N TYR A 119 -31.07 8.22 -13.09
CA TYR A 119 -31.14 8.36 -14.55
C TYR A 119 -31.87 7.15 -15.13
N TYR A 120 -32.80 7.35 -16.05
CA TYR A 120 -33.57 6.26 -16.64
C TYR A 120 -33.87 6.49 -18.13
N HIS A 121 -34.04 5.38 -18.84
CA HIS A 121 -34.53 5.33 -20.21
C HIS A 121 -35.41 4.09 -20.43
N GLY A 122 -36.58 4.30 -21.02
CA GLY A 122 -37.42 3.25 -21.59
C GLY A 122 -38.42 3.85 -22.58
N THR A 123 -38.57 3.26 -23.75
CA THR A 123 -39.59 3.66 -24.74
C THR A 123 -40.98 3.17 -24.37
N SER A 124 -41.07 2.14 -23.51
CA SER A 124 -42.31 1.51 -23.06
C SER A 124 -42.35 1.33 -21.54
N SER A 125 -43.53 0.99 -20.99
CA SER A 125 -43.70 0.52 -19.61
C SER A 125 -43.37 -0.97 -19.43
N GLN A 126 -42.77 -1.62 -20.44
CA GLN A 126 -42.45 -3.07 -20.42
C GLN A 126 -40.95 -3.35 -20.23
N ALA A 127 -40.08 -2.42 -20.62
CA ALA A 127 -38.62 -2.53 -20.50
C ALA A 127 -38.00 -1.21 -20.01
N GLY A 128 -36.68 -1.15 -19.91
CA GLY A 128 -35.96 0.05 -19.55
C GLY A 128 -34.76 -0.22 -18.64
N VAL A 129 -33.73 0.60 -18.82
CA VAL A 129 -32.46 0.55 -18.10
C VAL A 129 -32.11 1.93 -17.57
N GLY A 130 -31.24 1.97 -16.56
CA GLY A 130 -30.81 3.24 -15.97
C GLY A 130 -29.76 3.06 -14.89
N PHE A 131 -29.50 4.14 -14.17
CA PHE A 131 -28.48 4.21 -13.13
C PHE A 131 -28.96 5.04 -11.95
N LEU A 132 -28.82 4.49 -10.75
CA LEU A 132 -28.84 5.26 -9.51
C LEU A 132 -27.41 5.71 -9.21
N VAL A 133 -27.18 7.01 -9.13
CA VAL A 133 -25.85 7.64 -9.01
C VAL A 133 -25.82 8.54 -7.78
N HIS A 134 -24.78 8.44 -6.95
CA HIS A 134 -24.56 9.36 -5.82
C HIS A 134 -24.37 10.80 -6.30
N LYS A 135 -24.98 11.80 -5.63
CA LYS A 135 -25.00 13.20 -6.11
C LYS A 135 -23.60 13.79 -6.33
N ASP A 136 -22.62 13.42 -5.51
CA ASP A 136 -21.22 13.83 -5.67
C ASP A 136 -20.57 13.40 -7.00
N LEU A 137 -21.11 12.36 -7.64
CA LEU A 137 -20.67 11.88 -8.96
C LEU A 137 -21.55 12.42 -10.09
N ALA A 138 -22.81 12.77 -9.83
CA ALA A 138 -23.79 13.17 -10.84
C ALA A 138 -23.36 14.39 -11.67
N THR A 139 -22.64 15.34 -11.06
CA THR A 139 -22.04 16.50 -11.76
C THR A 139 -20.96 16.12 -12.79
N SER A 140 -20.44 14.90 -12.70
CA SER A 140 -19.36 14.36 -13.51
C SER A 140 -19.80 13.15 -14.34
N VAL A 141 -21.12 12.93 -14.48
CA VAL A 141 -21.74 11.82 -15.20
C VAL A 141 -22.50 12.30 -16.42
N GLU A 142 -22.15 11.75 -17.58
CA GLU A 142 -22.89 11.90 -18.83
C GLU A 142 -23.67 10.59 -19.10
N PHE A 143 -25.00 10.62 -18.99
CA PHE A 143 -25.88 9.48 -19.29
C PHE A 143 -26.23 9.45 -20.79
N THR A 144 -26.00 8.31 -21.42
CA THR A 144 -26.31 8.07 -22.83
C THR A 144 -27.16 6.79 -22.96
N PRO A 145 -28.47 6.91 -23.27
CA PRO A 145 -29.27 5.75 -23.66
C PRO A 145 -28.86 5.27 -25.06
N VAL A 146 -28.91 3.96 -25.29
CA VAL A 146 -28.77 3.36 -26.63
C VAL A 146 -30.10 2.75 -27.06
N ASN A 147 -30.73 1.98 -26.18
CA ASN A 147 -32.10 1.45 -26.31
C ASN A 147 -32.64 0.97 -24.94
N ASP A 148 -33.87 0.46 -24.89
CA ASP A 148 -34.53 -0.09 -23.68
C ASP A 148 -33.74 -1.16 -22.90
N ARG A 149 -32.71 -1.76 -23.52
CA ARG A 149 -31.90 -2.87 -23.00
C ARG A 149 -30.42 -2.51 -22.81
N LEU A 150 -29.99 -1.32 -23.24
CA LEU A 150 -28.60 -0.89 -23.22
C LEU A 150 -28.53 0.63 -23.01
N ALA A 151 -27.88 1.05 -21.93
CA ALA A 151 -27.48 2.43 -21.70
C ALA A 151 -26.09 2.46 -21.06
N PHE A 152 -25.42 3.61 -21.11
CA PHE A 152 -24.18 3.79 -20.38
C PHE A 152 -24.09 5.16 -19.73
N ILE A 153 -23.24 5.24 -18.70
CA ILE A 153 -22.75 6.49 -18.15
C ILE A 153 -21.25 6.61 -18.39
N ASP A 154 -20.81 7.81 -18.78
CA ASP A 154 -19.41 8.20 -18.69
C ASP A 154 -19.18 8.98 -17.40
N VAL A 155 -18.45 8.38 -16.46
CA VAL A 155 -18.01 9.02 -15.22
C VAL A 155 -16.64 9.64 -15.47
N LYS A 156 -16.54 10.97 -15.44
CA LYS A 156 -15.27 11.71 -15.57
C LYS A 156 -14.68 11.97 -14.19
N LEU A 157 -13.62 11.26 -13.83
CA LEU A 157 -12.86 11.49 -12.59
C LEU A 157 -11.61 12.32 -12.88
N LYS A 158 -10.90 12.77 -11.83
CA LYS A 158 -9.79 13.73 -11.97
C LYS A 158 -8.60 13.23 -12.82
N LYS A 159 -8.42 11.90 -12.98
CA LYS A 159 -7.32 11.28 -13.76
C LYS A 159 -7.75 10.02 -14.55
N GLU A 160 -9.04 9.68 -14.50
CA GLU A 160 -9.61 8.46 -15.09
C GLU A 160 -10.98 8.75 -15.70
N ARG A 161 -11.32 8.09 -16.81
CA ARG A 161 -12.69 8.04 -17.34
C ARG A 161 -13.21 6.62 -17.13
N ILE A 162 -14.39 6.47 -16.55
CA ILE A 162 -15.00 5.15 -16.36
C ILE A 162 -16.30 5.14 -17.14
N ARG A 163 -16.37 4.34 -18.20
CA ARG A 163 -17.64 4.07 -18.88
C ARG A 163 -18.26 2.81 -18.28
N ILE A 164 -19.47 2.94 -17.77
CA ILE A 164 -20.24 1.85 -17.18
C ILE A 164 -21.46 1.66 -18.06
N PHE A 165 -21.55 0.51 -18.73
CA PHE A 165 -22.73 0.06 -19.45
C PHE A 165 -23.63 -0.72 -18.49
N GLN A 166 -24.92 -0.43 -18.52
CA GLN A 166 -25.96 -1.25 -17.89
C GLN A 166 -26.74 -1.94 -18.99
N VAL A 167 -26.92 -3.25 -18.86
CA VAL A 167 -27.60 -4.09 -19.84
C VAL A 167 -28.76 -4.87 -19.24
N TYR A 168 -29.72 -5.21 -20.09
CA TYR A 168 -30.83 -6.12 -19.76
C TYR A 168 -31.11 -7.02 -20.98
N ALA A 169 -30.50 -8.21 -20.98
CA ALA A 169 -30.60 -9.13 -22.10
C ALA A 169 -32.04 -9.64 -22.33
N PRO A 170 -32.39 -10.09 -23.55
CA PRO A 170 -33.66 -10.77 -23.82
C PRO A 170 -33.84 -12.02 -22.94
N THR A 171 -35.05 -12.24 -22.42
CA THR A 171 -35.43 -13.45 -21.68
C THR A 171 -35.48 -14.66 -22.61
N THR A 172 -35.65 -15.88 -22.07
CA THR A 172 -35.79 -17.12 -22.87
C THR A 172 -37.03 -17.16 -23.77
N ASP A 173 -37.99 -16.25 -23.58
CA ASP A 173 -39.19 -16.13 -24.40
C ASP A 173 -38.90 -15.51 -25.79
N TYR A 174 -37.73 -14.88 -25.93
CA TYR A 174 -37.19 -14.40 -27.20
C TYR A 174 -36.26 -15.44 -27.83
N ALA A 175 -36.24 -15.53 -29.16
CA ALA A 175 -35.34 -16.39 -29.89
C ALA A 175 -33.85 -15.99 -29.71
N ASP A 176 -32.92 -16.95 -29.83
CA ASP A 176 -31.50 -16.75 -29.55
C ASP A 176 -30.81 -15.80 -30.57
N GLU A 177 -31.41 -15.59 -31.74
CA GLU A 177 -31.03 -14.56 -32.70
C GLU A 177 -31.18 -13.16 -32.11
N VAL A 178 -32.26 -12.90 -31.35
CA VAL A 178 -32.51 -11.62 -30.66
C VAL A 178 -31.47 -11.38 -29.56
N TYR A 179 -31.06 -12.46 -28.88
CA TYR A 179 -29.96 -12.41 -27.89
C TYR A 179 -28.62 -12.08 -28.56
N SER A 180 -28.37 -12.65 -29.74
CA SER A 180 -27.16 -12.39 -30.54
C SER A 180 -27.12 -10.94 -31.05
N MET A 181 -28.22 -10.41 -31.57
CA MET A 181 -28.34 -9.00 -31.97
C MET A 181 -28.08 -8.03 -30.80
N PHE A 182 -28.54 -8.37 -29.59
CA PHE A 182 -28.24 -7.60 -28.38
C PHE A 182 -26.73 -7.57 -28.05
N LEU A 183 -26.02 -8.69 -28.23
CA LEU A 183 -24.56 -8.74 -28.07
C LEU A 183 -23.82 -7.96 -29.17
N GLU A 184 -24.32 -7.98 -30.42
CA GLU A 184 -23.77 -7.13 -31.48
C GLU A 184 -23.93 -5.64 -31.18
N ASP A 185 -25.07 -5.21 -30.65
CA ASP A 185 -25.31 -3.81 -30.29
C ASP A 185 -24.43 -3.36 -29.11
N LEU A 186 -24.20 -4.26 -28.15
CA LEU A 186 -23.20 -4.07 -27.12
C LEU A 186 -21.77 -4.00 -27.71
N GLU A 187 -21.43 -4.84 -28.69
CA GLU A 187 -20.13 -4.79 -29.37
C GLU A 187 -19.94 -3.47 -30.13
N LYS A 188 -20.95 -3.01 -30.87
CA LYS A 188 -20.97 -1.71 -31.56
C LYS A 188 -20.68 -0.61 -30.54
N ALA A 189 -21.42 -0.56 -29.42
CA ALA A 189 -21.24 0.42 -28.35
C ALA A 189 -19.85 0.37 -27.67
N LEU A 190 -19.28 -0.82 -27.49
CA LEU A 190 -17.90 -1.02 -27.01
C LEU A 190 -16.85 -0.60 -28.06
N SER A 191 -17.09 -0.84 -29.36
CA SER A 191 -16.14 -0.54 -30.43
C SER A 191 -15.89 0.96 -30.61
N HIS A 192 -16.89 1.80 -30.29
CA HIS A 192 -16.76 3.26 -30.29
C HIS A 192 -15.73 3.76 -29.26
N LEU A 193 -15.41 2.99 -28.20
CA LEU A 193 -14.35 3.32 -27.24
C LEU A 193 -12.94 3.16 -27.83
N GLN A 194 -12.68 2.07 -28.56
CA GLN A 194 -11.33 1.68 -29.01
C GLN A 194 -10.68 2.67 -30.01
N ARG A 195 -11.45 3.67 -30.47
CA ARG A 195 -11.01 4.79 -31.32
C ARG A 195 -10.38 5.96 -30.53
N ARG A 196 -10.66 6.13 -29.23
CA ARG A 196 -10.08 7.20 -28.38
C ARG A 196 -8.80 6.77 -27.64
N ASP A 197 -8.67 5.51 -27.24
CA ASP A 197 -7.63 5.03 -26.31
C ASP A 197 -6.21 4.82 -26.89
N ARG A 198 -5.81 5.55 -27.94
CA ARG A 198 -4.48 5.38 -28.60
C ARG A 198 -3.72 6.69 -28.80
N HIS A 199 -3.80 7.61 -27.86
CA HIS A 199 -2.88 8.74 -27.76
C HIS A 199 -2.05 8.64 -26.47
N PRO A 200 -0.70 8.84 -26.52
CA PRO A 200 0.18 8.73 -25.35
C PRO A 200 0.03 9.95 -24.43
N GLY A 201 -1.06 9.98 -23.67
CA GLY A 201 -1.39 11.09 -22.77
C GLY A 201 -2.85 11.23 -22.35
N ALA A 202 -3.76 10.46 -22.93
CA ALA A 202 -5.17 10.46 -22.50
C ALA A 202 -5.34 9.88 -21.09
N ASP A 203 -6.39 10.31 -20.38
CA ASP A 203 -6.83 9.72 -19.11
C ASP A 203 -7.04 8.21 -19.25
N VAL A 204 -6.87 7.46 -18.16
CA VAL A 204 -7.07 6.01 -18.20
C VAL A 204 -8.57 5.71 -18.33
N THR A 205 -8.98 5.26 -19.52
CA THR A 205 -10.34 4.77 -19.75
C THR A 205 -10.49 3.35 -19.22
N TYR A 206 -11.40 3.15 -18.27
CA TYR A 206 -11.91 1.83 -17.89
C TYR A 206 -13.32 1.63 -18.45
N SER A 207 -13.61 0.41 -18.91
CA SER A 207 -14.95 0.00 -19.32
C SER A 207 -15.44 -1.15 -18.46
N LEU A 208 -16.69 -1.06 -17.99
CA LEU A 208 -17.41 -2.11 -17.30
C LEU A 208 -18.76 -2.28 -17.98
N THR A 209 -19.17 -3.52 -18.24
CA THR A 209 -20.54 -3.85 -18.63
C THR A 209 -21.16 -4.66 -17.52
N LEU A 210 -22.28 -4.18 -16.99
CA LEU A 210 -23.00 -4.73 -15.85
C LEU A 210 -24.43 -5.03 -16.27
N GLY A 211 -25.04 -6.04 -15.69
CA GLY A 211 -26.48 -6.28 -15.88
C GLY A 211 -26.87 -7.73 -15.78
N ASP A 212 -28.15 -7.96 -16.03
CA ASP A 212 -28.73 -9.28 -16.25
C ASP A 212 -28.45 -9.70 -17.70
N PHE A 213 -27.69 -10.79 -17.86
CA PHE A 213 -27.35 -11.37 -19.16
C PHE A 213 -28.18 -12.61 -19.48
N TYR A 214 -29.10 -13.04 -18.62
CA TYR A 214 -29.98 -14.20 -18.81
C TYR A 214 -29.26 -15.50 -19.25
N ALA A 215 -28.00 -15.65 -18.84
CA ALA A 215 -27.06 -16.66 -19.33
C ALA A 215 -26.36 -17.39 -18.18
N LYS A 216 -26.20 -18.71 -18.30
CA LYS A 216 -25.49 -19.54 -17.30
C LYS A 216 -24.15 -19.93 -17.89
N VAL A 217 -23.07 -19.32 -17.42
CA VAL A 217 -21.71 -19.56 -17.94
C VAL A 217 -21.07 -20.85 -17.40
N GLY A 218 -21.64 -21.41 -16.33
CA GLY A 218 -21.21 -22.66 -15.72
C GLY A 218 -19.81 -22.63 -15.09
N SER A 219 -19.22 -23.80 -14.91
CA SER A 219 -17.82 -23.96 -14.51
C SER A 219 -16.85 -23.86 -15.70
N LYS A 220 -15.57 -23.66 -15.38
CA LYS A 220 -14.49 -23.40 -16.34
C LYS A 220 -13.94 -24.65 -17.00
N ILE A 221 -13.60 -24.54 -18.29
CA ILE A 221 -12.78 -25.47 -19.07
C ILE A 221 -11.35 -24.87 -19.25
N ASP A 222 -10.31 -25.71 -19.29
CA ASP A 222 -8.91 -25.28 -19.22
C ASP A 222 -8.45 -24.30 -20.33
N THR A 223 -9.09 -24.33 -21.49
CA THR A 223 -8.79 -23.46 -22.64
C THR A 223 -9.26 -22.01 -22.47
N GLU A 224 -10.13 -21.73 -21.50
CA GLU A 224 -10.84 -20.45 -21.38
C GLU A 224 -9.99 -19.42 -20.61
N SER A 225 -10.06 -18.15 -21.03
CA SER A 225 -9.28 -17.03 -20.48
C SER A 225 -10.14 -15.90 -19.89
N SER A 226 -11.39 -15.80 -20.35
CA SER A 226 -12.45 -14.90 -19.90
C SER A 226 -13.26 -15.42 -18.71
N LEU A 227 -13.24 -16.74 -18.46
CA LEU A 227 -13.90 -17.40 -17.32
C LEU A 227 -12.89 -17.76 -16.21
N GLY A 228 -13.32 -17.60 -14.96
CA GLY A 228 -12.56 -17.92 -13.75
C GLY A 228 -12.94 -19.27 -13.12
N CYS A 229 -12.07 -19.81 -12.26
CA CYS A 229 -12.20 -21.15 -11.66
C CYS A 229 -13.29 -21.29 -10.58
N HIS A 230 -14.16 -20.30 -10.41
CA HIS A 230 -15.24 -20.31 -9.42
C HIS A 230 -16.65 -20.15 -10.03
N GLY A 231 -16.77 -20.26 -11.36
CA GLY A 231 -18.06 -20.39 -12.05
C GLY A 231 -18.88 -21.60 -11.61
N VAL A 232 -20.22 -21.49 -11.67
CA VAL A 232 -21.17 -22.35 -10.96
C VAL A 232 -22.30 -22.79 -11.88
N GLY A 233 -22.74 -24.04 -11.73
CA GLY A 233 -23.84 -24.62 -12.49
C GLY A 233 -23.40 -25.21 -13.83
N VAL A 234 -24.37 -25.69 -14.59
CA VAL A 234 -24.18 -26.20 -15.96
C VAL A 234 -24.33 -25.04 -16.94
N ARG A 235 -23.47 -24.99 -17.96
CA ARG A 235 -23.51 -23.96 -19.00
C ARG A 235 -24.70 -24.16 -19.92
N ASN A 236 -25.37 -23.08 -20.32
CA ASN A 236 -26.43 -23.10 -21.35
C ASN A 236 -25.96 -22.41 -22.65
N ASN A 237 -26.73 -22.53 -23.74
CA ASN A 237 -26.37 -22.00 -25.06
C ASN A 237 -25.93 -20.52 -25.01
N ARG A 238 -26.77 -19.66 -24.42
CA ARG A 238 -26.47 -18.23 -24.20
C ARG A 238 -25.23 -17.98 -23.34
N GLY A 239 -24.91 -18.89 -22.42
CA GLY A 239 -23.69 -18.87 -21.62
C GLY A 239 -22.43 -19.15 -22.42
N GLU A 240 -22.51 -20.00 -23.46
CA GLU A 240 -21.43 -20.19 -24.43
C GLU A 240 -21.28 -18.94 -25.31
N THR A 241 -22.37 -18.45 -25.92
CA THR A 241 -22.35 -17.24 -26.76
C THR A 241 -21.81 -16.01 -26.02
N LEU A 242 -22.18 -15.84 -24.74
CA LEU A 242 -21.65 -14.78 -23.89
C LEU A 242 -20.15 -14.94 -23.61
N LEU A 243 -19.67 -16.17 -23.48
CA LEU A 243 -18.24 -16.45 -23.26
C LEU A 243 -17.42 -16.21 -24.54
N GLU A 244 -17.91 -16.64 -25.70
CA GLU A 244 -17.31 -16.34 -27.01
C GLU A 244 -17.20 -14.84 -27.24
N PHE A 245 -18.28 -14.09 -26.98
CA PHE A 245 -18.30 -12.62 -27.01
C PHE A 245 -17.24 -12.01 -26.08
N CYS A 246 -17.08 -12.56 -24.87
CA CYS A 246 -16.08 -12.10 -23.90
C CYS A 246 -14.65 -12.37 -24.38
N GLU A 247 -14.35 -13.54 -24.93
CA GLU A 247 -13.01 -13.85 -25.47
C GLU A 247 -12.68 -12.96 -26.68
N ALA A 248 -13.63 -12.77 -27.60
CA ALA A 248 -13.48 -11.91 -28.77
C ALA A 248 -13.16 -10.45 -28.39
N ASN A 249 -13.82 -9.93 -27.35
CA ASN A 249 -13.62 -8.56 -26.85
C ASN A 249 -12.54 -8.43 -25.76
N GLY A 250 -11.94 -9.53 -25.30
CA GLY A 250 -10.94 -9.54 -24.22
C GLY A 250 -11.49 -9.17 -22.83
N LEU A 251 -12.79 -9.36 -22.62
CA LEU A 251 -13.50 -9.13 -21.36
C LEU A 251 -13.42 -10.36 -20.45
N ARG A 252 -13.57 -10.15 -19.14
CA ARG A 252 -13.63 -11.20 -18.12
C ARG A 252 -14.93 -11.15 -17.36
N ILE A 253 -15.48 -12.33 -17.06
CA ILE A 253 -16.70 -12.49 -16.25
C ILE A 253 -16.30 -12.49 -14.77
N TRP A 254 -16.09 -11.31 -14.19
CA TRP A 254 -15.35 -11.13 -12.93
C TRP A 254 -15.94 -11.87 -11.74
N ASN A 255 -17.26 -12.06 -11.69
CA ASN A 255 -17.98 -12.87 -10.69
C ASN A 255 -17.34 -14.27 -10.49
N THR A 256 -16.78 -14.85 -11.56
CA THR A 256 -16.23 -16.21 -11.57
C THR A 256 -14.77 -16.32 -11.15
N PHE A 257 -14.08 -15.19 -10.92
CA PHE A 257 -12.67 -15.14 -10.52
C PHE A 257 -12.47 -15.12 -8.99
N PHE A 258 -13.53 -14.90 -8.20
CA PHE A 258 -13.44 -14.76 -6.74
C PHE A 258 -14.08 -15.94 -6.00
N LYS A 259 -13.37 -16.49 -5.00
CA LYS A 259 -13.89 -17.60 -4.18
C LYS A 259 -14.94 -17.07 -3.20
N LYS A 260 -16.19 -17.52 -3.35
CA LYS A 260 -17.33 -17.11 -2.49
C LYS A 260 -18.00 -18.31 -1.79
N ARG A 261 -18.62 -18.05 -0.63
CA ARG A 261 -19.49 -19.01 0.09
C ARG A 261 -20.73 -19.34 -0.77
N VAL A 262 -21.35 -20.51 -0.57
CA VAL A 262 -22.46 -21.00 -1.42
C VAL A 262 -23.63 -20.01 -1.51
N ASN A 263 -24.08 -19.42 -0.40
CA ASN A 263 -25.14 -18.39 -0.38
C ASN A 263 -24.70 -17.02 -0.99
N ARG A 264 -23.49 -16.90 -1.54
CA ARG A 264 -22.98 -15.68 -2.21
C ARG A 264 -22.56 -15.96 -3.67
N LYS A 265 -23.00 -17.09 -4.23
CA LYS A 265 -22.67 -17.56 -5.59
C LYS A 265 -23.80 -17.41 -6.62
N TRP A 266 -25.02 -17.07 -6.19
CA TRP A 266 -26.19 -16.93 -7.05
C TRP A 266 -26.74 -15.51 -6.96
N SER A 267 -27.28 -15.02 -8.08
CA SER A 267 -27.82 -13.67 -8.24
C SER A 267 -29.34 -13.65 -8.41
N TRP A 268 -29.94 -14.72 -8.94
CA TRP A 268 -31.38 -14.88 -9.14
C TRP A 268 -31.95 -16.10 -8.44
N LYS A 269 -33.21 -15.98 -8.00
CA LYS A 269 -34.01 -17.03 -7.35
C LYS A 269 -35.32 -17.24 -8.11
N SER A 270 -35.68 -18.49 -8.38
CA SER A 270 -36.93 -18.82 -9.08
C SER A 270 -38.20 -18.60 -8.25
N PRO A 271 -39.37 -18.48 -8.90
CA PRO A 271 -40.67 -18.36 -8.22
C PRO A 271 -41.01 -19.53 -7.27
N ASP A 272 -40.49 -20.73 -7.54
CA ASP A 272 -40.63 -21.90 -6.65
C ASP A 272 -39.90 -21.75 -5.30
N GLY A 273 -39.02 -20.76 -5.17
CA GLY A 273 -38.23 -20.50 -3.99
C GLY A 273 -37.02 -21.43 -3.76
N ILE A 274 -36.78 -22.40 -4.64
CA ILE A 274 -35.82 -23.51 -4.50
C ILE A 274 -34.65 -23.37 -5.47
N THR A 275 -34.90 -23.05 -6.75
CA THR A 275 -33.84 -22.97 -7.76
C THR A 275 -33.11 -21.62 -7.70
N HIS A 276 -31.79 -21.65 -7.80
CA HIS A 276 -30.94 -20.46 -7.69
C HIS A 276 -29.88 -20.46 -8.80
N ASN A 277 -29.72 -19.34 -9.49
CA ASN A 277 -28.79 -19.21 -10.62
C ASN A 277 -27.91 -17.96 -10.49
N SER A 278 -26.73 -17.97 -11.13
CA SER A 278 -26.00 -16.75 -11.47
C SER A 278 -26.33 -16.41 -12.93
N ILE A 279 -26.91 -15.24 -13.16
CA ILE A 279 -27.24 -14.70 -14.51
C ILE A 279 -26.89 -13.22 -14.66
N ASP A 280 -26.71 -12.51 -13.55
CA ASP A 280 -26.22 -11.14 -13.50
C ASP A 280 -24.68 -11.14 -13.41
N TYR A 281 -23.99 -10.34 -14.24
CA TYR A 281 -22.53 -10.35 -14.34
C TYR A 281 -21.89 -8.97 -14.39
N VAL A 282 -20.61 -8.93 -13.99
CA VAL A 282 -19.68 -7.83 -14.16
C VAL A 282 -18.64 -8.22 -15.21
N LEU A 283 -18.73 -7.64 -16.41
CA LEU A 283 -17.79 -7.85 -17.51
C LEU A 283 -16.82 -6.68 -17.61
N ALA A 284 -15.51 -6.93 -17.59
CA ALA A 284 -14.50 -5.89 -17.85
C ALA A 284 -13.17 -6.49 -18.30
N ASP A 285 -12.34 -5.71 -19.02
CA ASP A 285 -10.95 -6.06 -19.34
C ASP A 285 -10.13 -6.30 -18.05
N ARG A 286 -9.13 -7.18 -18.11
CA ARG A 286 -8.11 -7.43 -17.07
C ARG A 286 -7.44 -6.14 -16.54
N ARG A 287 -7.40 -5.06 -17.32
CA ARG A 287 -6.88 -3.74 -16.89
C ARG A 287 -7.77 -3.03 -15.87
N CYS A 288 -9.05 -3.35 -15.80
CA CYS A 288 -9.99 -2.75 -14.85
C CYS A 288 -9.58 -3.11 -13.41
N PRO A 289 -9.43 -2.14 -12.48
CA PRO A 289 -8.89 -2.38 -11.14
C PRO A 289 -9.95 -2.94 -10.16
N ILE A 290 -10.71 -3.94 -10.63
CA ILE A 290 -11.65 -4.71 -9.82
C ILE A 290 -10.85 -5.65 -8.94
N TYR A 291 -10.99 -5.53 -7.62
CA TYR A 291 -10.33 -6.41 -6.66
C TYR A 291 -11.29 -7.40 -6.00
N ASP A 292 -12.61 -7.20 -6.16
CA ASP A 292 -13.64 -8.12 -5.66
C ASP A 292 -14.98 -7.87 -6.39
N VAL A 293 -15.83 -8.90 -6.47
CA VAL A 293 -17.24 -8.80 -6.86
C VAL A 293 -18.08 -9.55 -5.83
N ASP A 294 -18.95 -8.84 -5.10
CA ASP A 294 -19.85 -9.41 -4.10
C ASP A 294 -21.27 -9.56 -4.63
N VAL A 295 -21.99 -10.58 -4.16
CA VAL A 295 -23.46 -10.57 -4.13
C VAL A 295 -23.93 -10.17 -2.73
N ILE A 296 -24.81 -9.17 -2.64
CA ILE A 296 -25.41 -8.72 -1.37
C ILE A 296 -26.58 -9.65 -1.02
N ALA A 297 -26.41 -10.47 0.03
CA ALA A 297 -27.40 -11.49 0.39
C ALA A 297 -28.58 -10.96 1.22
N ASN A 298 -28.35 -9.92 2.02
CA ASN A 298 -29.35 -9.25 2.85
C ASN A 298 -29.66 -7.90 2.21
N PHE A 299 -30.56 -7.89 1.22
CA PHE A 299 -31.02 -6.70 0.54
C PHE A 299 -32.55 -6.70 0.56
N GLN A 300 -33.15 -5.79 1.33
CA GLN A 300 -34.59 -5.79 1.62
C GLN A 300 -35.38 -5.03 0.55
N TYR A 301 -35.36 -5.54 -0.69
CA TYR A 301 -36.20 -5.05 -1.79
C TYR A 301 -37.04 -6.20 -2.36
N ASN A 302 -38.28 -5.90 -2.78
CA ASN A 302 -39.22 -6.89 -3.31
C ASN A 302 -38.90 -7.22 -4.79
N THR A 303 -37.82 -7.98 -4.97
CA THR A 303 -37.29 -8.53 -6.23
C THR A 303 -36.81 -9.97 -6.02
N ASP A 304 -36.72 -10.75 -7.09
CA ASP A 304 -36.16 -12.10 -7.15
C ASP A 304 -34.64 -12.12 -7.47
N HIS A 305 -34.06 -10.95 -7.77
CA HIS A 305 -32.61 -10.77 -7.95
C HIS A 305 -31.91 -10.24 -6.69
N ARG A 306 -30.60 -10.41 -6.63
CA ARG A 306 -29.72 -9.86 -5.59
C ARG A 306 -28.76 -8.85 -6.20
N LEU A 307 -28.60 -7.71 -5.52
CA LEU A 307 -27.65 -6.68 -5.89
C LEU A 307 -26.23 -7.27 -5.95
N ILE A 308 -25.61 -7.20 -7.13
CA ILE A 308 -24.19 -7.48 -7.32
C ILE A 308 -23.42 -6.18 -7.18
N ARG A 309 -22.24 -6.21 -6.56
CA ARG A 309 -21.37 -5.05 -6.35
C ARG A 309 -19.92 -5.38 -6.70
N ALA A 310 -19.41 -4.80 -7.77
CA ALA A 310 -17.99 -4.72 -8.07
C ALA A 310 -17.32 -3.71 -7.13
N LYS A 311 -16.18 -4.08 -6.54
CA LYS A 311 -15.31 -3.18 -5.79
C LYS A 311 -14.10 -2.83 -6.63
N MET A 312 -13.96 -1.56 -6.98
CA MET A 312 -12.82 -1.04 -7.72
C MET A 312 -11.88 -0.27 -6.79
N LYS A 313 -10.58 -0.31 -7.07
CA LYS A 313 -9.57 0.52 -6.38
C LYS A 313 -8.86 1.40 -7.40
N LEU A 314 -9.34 2.63 -7.55
CA LEU A 314 -8.76 3.59 -8.49
C LEU A 314 -7.38 4.04 -8.00
N SER A 315 -6.43 4.18 -8.93
CA SER A 315 -5.02 4.36 -8.61
C SER A 315 -4.30 5.15 -9.69
N SER A 316 -3.55 6.17 -9.27
CA SER A 316 -2.68 6.93 -10.16
C SER A 316 -1.50 6.09 -10.66
N ARG A 317 -1.63 5.60 -11.90
CA ARG A 317 -0.64 4.89 -12.74
C ARG A 317 -0.33 3.43 -12.38
N HIS A 318 -0.50 2.54 -13.37
CA HIS A 318 0.54 1.70 -13.97
C HIS A 318 0.01 1.02 -15.26
N VAL A 319 0.18 1.63 -16.43
CA VAL A 319 -0.05 0.94 -17.72
C VAL A 319 1.22 0.17 -18.08
N ASN A 320 1.26 -1.11 -17.69
CA ASN A 320 2.31 -2.02 -18.14
C ASN A 320 2.22 -2.20 -19.67
N LYS A 321 3.25 -1.77 -20.40
CA LYS A 321 3.45 -2.19 -21.80
C LYS A 321 3.49 -3.73 -21.81
N ARG A 322 2.72 -4.37 -22.69
CA ARG A 322 2.78 -5.83 -22.86
C ARG A 322 4.20 -6.21 -23.26
N ALA A 323 4.85 -7.06 -22.46
CA ALA A 323 6.09 -7.69 -22.88
C ALA A 323 5.80 -8.57 -24.11
N THR A 324 6.58 -8.42 -25.18
CA THR A 324 6.50 -9.24 -26.40
C THR A 324 7.22 -10.58 -26.24
N SER A 325 8.15 -10.65 -25.29
CA SER A 325 8.92 -11.83 -24.93
C SER A 325 8.89 -12.05 -23.43
N LYS A 326 8.99 -13.32 -23.02
CA LYS A 326 9.31 -13.71 -21.66
C LYS A 326 10.84 -13.70 -21.54
N ARG A 327 11.37 -12.90 -20.61
CA ARG A 327 12.79 -12.98 -20.23
C ARG A 327 13.02 -14.30 -19.50
N VAL A 328 13.96 -15.10 -19.99
CA VAL A 328 14.42 -16.35 -19.36
C VAL A 328 15.89 -16.20 -19.02
N PHE A 329 16.27 -16.65 -17.82
CA PHE A 329 17.63 -16.52 -17.29
C PHE A 329 18.17 -17.91 -16.94
N HIS A 330 19.16 -18.36 -17.71
CA HIS A 330 19.72 -19.71 -17.61
C HIS A 330 20.90 -19.73 -16.63
N LYS A 331 20.67 -20.21 -15.40
CA LYS A 331 21.68 -20.18 -14.33
C LYS A 331 22.97 -20.95 -14.67
N SER A 332 22.86 -22.11 -15.31
CA SER A 332 24.01 -22.92 -15.73
C SER A 332 24.84 -22.24 -16.81
N LEU A 333 24.18 -21.69 -17.83
CA LEU A 333 24.83 -20.90 -18.88
C LEU A 333 25.47 -19.62 -18.32
N PHE A 334 24.86 -19.01 -17.30
CA PHE A 334 25.45 -17.88 -16.58
C PHE A 334 26.74 -18.26 -15.85
N ALA A 335 26.72 -19.37 -15.09
CA ALA A 335 27.89 -19.88 -14.38
C ALA A 335 29.07 -20.12 -15.34
N TYR A 336 28.81 -20.85 -16.42
CA TYR A 336 29.79 -21.13 -17.47
C TYR A 336 30.31 -19.83 -18.13
N ALA A 337 29.42 -18.88 -18.47
CA ALA A 337 29.84 -17.61 -19.06
C ALA A 337 30.70 -16.75 -18.11
N VAL A 338 30.44 -16.79 -16.80
CA VAL A 338 31.31 -16.14 -15.79
C VAL A 338 32.68 -16.82 -15.75
N GLU A 339 32.73 -18.16 -15.74
CA GLU A 339 33.97 -18.93 -15.71
C GLU A 339 34.88 -18.61 -16.90
N GLN A 340 34.35 -18.67 -18.13
CA GLN A 340 35.12 -18.40 -19.34
C GLN A 340 35.67 -16.96 -19.36
N ILE A 341 34.84 -15.96 -19.01
CA ILE A 341 35.27 -14.55 -19.01
C ILE A 341 36.27 -14.27 -17.88
N SER A 342 36.12 -14.89 -16.70
CA SER A 342 37.07 -14.74 -15.59
C SER A 342 38.44 -15.36 -15.88
N ASN A 343 38.48 -16.44 -16.68
CA ASN A 343 39.72 -17.06 -17.14
C ASN A 343 40.48 -16.17 -18.15
N GLU A 344 39.78 -15.41 -19.00
CA GLU A 344 40.39 -14.39 -19.86
C GLU A 344 40.93 -13.20 -19.04
N HIS A 345 40.17 -12.73 -18.04
CA HIS A 345 40.49 -11.52 -17.27
C HIS A 345 40.04 -11.66 -15.81
N ARG A 346 40.99 -11.89 -14.88
CA ARG A 346 40.68 -11.98 -13.45
C ARG A 346 40.02 -10.69 -12.91
N PRO A 347 38.79 -10.76 -12.35
CA PRO A 347 38.08 -9.59 -11.83
C PRO A 347 38.56 -9.19 -10.43
N HIS A 348 39.74 -8.56 -10.37
CA HIS A 348 40.31 -8.03 -9.13
C HIS A 348 39.69 -6.70 -8.65
N THR A 349 38.84 -6.04 -9.45
CA THR A 349 38.19 -4.78 -9.06
C THR A 349 36.68 -4.87 -9.22
N TYR A 350 35.93 -4.09 -8.42
CA TYR A 350 34.48 -4.05 -8.45
C TYR A 350 33.91 -3.74 -9.85
N GLU A 351 34.50 -2.76 -10.56
CA GLU A 351 34.05 -2.42 -11.91
C GLU A 351 34.36 -3.54 -12.92
N ARG A 352 35.46 -4.29 -12.78
CA ARG A 352 35.68 -5.51 -13.58
C ARG A 352 34.64 -6.57 -13.27
N LEU A 353 34.36 -6.85 -11.99
CA LEU A 353 33.31 -7.79 -11.57
C LEU A 353 31.94 -7.41 -12.16
N ARG A 354 31.55 -6.13 -12.09
CA ARG A 354 30.33 -5.59 -12.69
C ARG A 354 30.28 -5.85 -14.20
N ASN A 355 31.38 -5.62 -14.91
CA ASN A 355 31.47 -5.85 -16.35
C ASN A 355 31.41 -7.34 -16.73
N VAL A 356 32.06 -8.23 -15.98
CA VAL A 356 31.93 -9.69 -16.15
C VAL A 356 30.48 -10.13 -15.93
N MET A 357 29.87 -9.73 -14.82
CA MET A 357 28.47 -10.01 -14.47
C MET A 357 27.49 -9.51 -15.54
N SER A 358 27.72 -8.30 -16.07
CA SER A 358 26.91 -7.70 -17.14
C SER A 358 27.04 -8.47 -18.47
N ARG A 359 28.27 -8.84 -18.87
CA ARG A 359 28.52 -9.66 -20.07
C ARG A 359 27.91 -11.05 -19.95
N ALA A 360 28.17 -11.77 -18.86
CA ALA A 360 27.60 -13.09 -18.60
C ALA A 360 26.06 -13.05 -18.52
N SER A 361 25.47 -12.01 -17.93
CA SER A 361 24.01 -11.84 -17.85
C SER A 361 23.36 -11.64 -19.21
N LYS A 362 24.05 -10.96 -20.14
CA LYS A 362 23.60 -10.82 -21.53
C LYS A 362 23.64 -12.16 -22.29
N ILE A 363 24.69 -12.96 -22.09
CA ILE A 363 24.83 -14.29 -22.69
C ILE A 363 23.77 -15.26 -22.15
N ALA A 364 23.54 -15.25 -20.84
CA ALA A 364 22.62 -16.17 -20.17
C ALA A 364 21.13 -15.75 -20.19
N THR A 365 20.82 -14.54 -20.65
CA THR A 365 19.44 -14.06 -20.78
C THR A 365 18.94 -14.32 -22.20
N THR A 366 18.04 -15.30 -22.38
CA THR A 366 17.28 -15.44 -23.62
C THR A 366 15.92 -14.76 -23.51
N TYR A 367 15.34 -14.44 -24.67
CA TYR A 367 14.01 -13.85 -24.79
C TYR A 367 13.14 -14.79 -25.61
N GLU A 368 12.32 -15.58 -24.93
CA GLU A 368 11.34 -16.44 -25.60
C GLU A 368 10.19 -15.56 -26.11
N PRO A 369 9.86 -15.56 -27.40
CA PRO A 369 8.68 -14.85 -27.88
C PRO A 369 7.45 -15.46 -27.18
N ILE A 370 6.59 -14.61 -26.61
CA ILE A 370 5.31 -15.10 -26.09
C ILE A 370 4.51 -15.55 -27.34
N PRO A 371 4.09 -16.83 -27.43
CA PRO A 371 3.50 -17.37 -28.65
C PRO A 371 2.34 -16.50 -29.13
N CYS A 372 2.36 -16.15 -30.42
CA CYS A 372 1.47 -15.13 -30.93
C CYS A 372 0.03 -15.64 -30.93
N ARG A 373 -0.82 -15.07 -30.06
CA ARG A 373 -2.24 -15.42 -29.89
C ARG A 373 -3.11 -15.22 -31.15
N PHE A 374 -2.57 -14.73 -32.26
CA PHE A 374 -3.34 -14.37 -33.44
C PHE A 374 -2.69 -14.86 -34.74
N SER A 375 -3.52 -15.44 -35.62
CA SER A 375 -3.10 -15.96 -36.92
C SER A 375 -2.43 -14.91 -37.82
N THR A 376 -1.65 -15.36 -38.79
CA THR A 376 -1.03 -14.52 -39.84
C THR A 376 -2.06 -13.67 -40.59
N LYS A 377 -3.27 -14.20 -40.82
CA LYS A 377 -4.40 -13.51 -41.45
C LYS A 377 -4.86 -12.31 -40.61
N THR A 378 -4.93 -12.47 -39.29
CA THR A 378 -5.26 -11.42 -38.32
C THR A 378 -4.17 -10.34 -38.26
N GLN A 379 -2.89 -10.73 -38.35
CA GLN A 379 -1.76 -9.79 -38.36
C GLN A 379 -1.73 -8.91 -39.63
N GLY A 380 -2.13 -9.43 -40.78
CA GLY A 380 -2.29 -8.66 -42.03
C GLY A 380 -3.33 -7.52 -41.92
N LEU A 381 -4.45 -7.78 -41.24
CA LEU A 381 -5.49 -6.78 -40.98
C LEU A 381 -4.98 -5.64 -40.08
N PHE A 382 -4.15 -5.94 -39.08
CA PHE A 382 -3.53 -4.90 -38.24
C PHE A 382 -2.51 -4.03 -38.99
N LYS A 383 -1.78 -4.56 -39.98
CA LYS A 383 -0.90 -3.75 -40.85
C LYS A 383 -1.72 -2.78 -41.72
N LYS A 384 -2.77 -3.26 -42.40
CA LYS A 384 -3.69 -2.37 -43.17
C LYS A 384 -4.28 -1.25 -42.30
N ARG A 385 -4.73 -1.59 -41.08
CA ARG A 385 -5.31 -0.62 -40.13
C ARG A 385 -4.32 0.44 -39.62
N ARG A 386 -3.00 0.16 -39.62
CA ARG A 386 -1.97 1.12 -39.20
C ARG A 386 -1.60 2.12 -40.29
N LEU A 387 -1.68 1.72 -41.56
CA LEU A 387 -1.41 2.61 -42.72
C LEU A 387 -2.44 3.74 -42.86
N LEU A 388 -3.67 3.50 -42.39
CA LEU A 388 -4.81 4.43 -42.52
C LEU A 388 -4.87 5.54 -41.46
N MET A 389 -3.98 5.53 -40.46
CA MET A 389 -4.06 6.43 -39.29
C MET A 389 -2.91 7.45 -39.17
N SER A 390 -2.11 7.66 -40.22
CA SER A 390 -0.91 8.51 -40.16
C SER A 390 -1.09 9.93 -40.73
N LYS A 391 -2.31 10.45 -40.85
CA LYS A 391 -2.58 11.81 -41.34
C LYS A 391 -3.32 12.64 -40.29
N THR A 392 -2.88 13.90 -40.16
CA THR A 392 -3.35 14.96 -39.23
C THR A 392 -2.92 14.82 -37.76
N ASN A 393 -2.19 15.82 -37.26
CA ASN A 393 -1.73 15.96 -35.88
C ASN A 393 -1.25 17.40 -35.65
N THR A 394 -1.67 18.09 -34.59
CA THR A 394 -1.05 19.33 -34.07
C THR A 394 -1.24 19.43 -32.53
N PRO A 395 -0.34 20.10 -31.76
CA PRO A 395 -0.25 19.89 -30.30
C PRO A 395 -0.38 21.15 -29.41
N SER A 396 -0.78 20.93 -28.15
CA SER A 396 -0.59 21.79 -26.96
C SER A 396 -1.06 21.00 -25.73
N GLY A 397 -0.47 21.00 -24.54
CA GLY A 397 0.81 21.52 -24.01
C GLY A 397 1.01 20.90 -22.61
N ARG A 398 2.25 20.74 -22.11
CA ARG A 398 2.54 20.05 -20.82
C ARG A 398 3.49 20.84 -19.93
N LEU A 399 3.40 20.61 -18.63
CA LEU A 399 4.47 20.84 -17.65
C LEU A 399 5.37 19.59 -17.60
N GLU A 400 6.67 19.81 -17.42
CA GLU A 400 7.71 18.80 -17.66
C GLU A 400 8.05 17.97 -16.42
N ILE A 401 8.86 16.93 -16.61
CA ILE A 401 9.21 15.96 -15.55
C ILE A 401 10.33 16.51 -14.64
N GLU A 402 11.16 17.38 -15.20
CA GLU A 402 12.30 18.06 -14.58
C GLU A 402 11.89 18.86 -13.33
N ASP A 403 10.80 19.65 -13.40
CA ASP A 403 10.32 20.49 -12.30
C ASP A 403 10.02 19.69 -11.01
N VAL A 404 9.50 18.47 -11.17
CA VAL A 404 9.20 17.55 -10.07
C VAL A 404 10.48 16.94 -9.51
N ALA A 405 11.42 16.58 -10.38
CA ALA A 405 12.71 16.01 -9.97
C ALA A 405 13.53 17.05 -9.17
N GLU A 406 13.57 18.30 -9.63
CA GLU A 406 14.29 19.39 -8.96
C GLU A 406 13.69 19.70 -7.58
N THR A 407 12.36 19.74 -7.47
CA THR A 407 11.66 19.92 -6.19
C THR A 407 11.97 18.79 -5.19
N VAL A 408 12.01 17.54 -5.67
CA VAL A 408 12.38 16.38 -4.86
C VAL A 408 13.83 16.47 -4.39
N GLN A 409 14.75 16.82 -5.30
CA GLN A 409 16.18 16.92 -5.01
C GLN A 409 16.46 18.02 -3.98
N LYS A 410 15.90 19.23 -4.16
CA LYS A 410 16.00 20.34 -3.20
C LYS A 410 15.60 19.91 -1.79
N PHE A 411 14.45 19.24 -1.64
CA PHE A 411 13.95 18.80 -0.35
C PHE A 411 14.84 17.76 0.36
N TYR A 412 15.29 16.74 -0.36
CA TYR A 412 16.15 15.72 0.24
C TYR A 412 17.59 16.20 0.46
N ASN A 413 18.12 17.07 -0.40
CA ASN A 413 19.41 17.73 -0.15
C ASN A 413 19.35 18.51 1.17
N THR A 414 18.35 19.38 1.37
CA THR A 414 18.17 20.10 2.65
C THR A 414 18.00 19.17 3.84
N LEU A 415 17.32 18.02 3.68
CA LEU A 415 17.16 17.03 4.76
C LEU A 415 18.48 16.36 5.16
N TYR A 416 19.34 16.08 4.18
CA TYR A 416 20.62 15.37 4.34
C TYR A 416 21.83 16.29 4.54
N THR A 417 21.67 17.61 4.46
CA THR A 417 22.69 18.59 4.85
C THR A 417 22.74 18.74 6.38
N SER A 418 23.94 18.62 6.96
CA SER A 418 24.19 18.97 8.35
C SER A 418 24.45 20.46 8.50
N LEU A 419 24.09 21.03 9.65
CA LEU A 419 24.42 22.41 10.03
C LEU A 419 25.55 22.47 11.07
N ASP A 420 25.96 21.31 11.61
CA ASP A 420 26.94 21.23 12.70
C ASP A 420 28.29 20.73 12.17
N SER A 421 29.37 21.44 12.51
CA SER A 421 30.73 20.97 12.29
C SER A 421 31.06 19.90 13.32
N SER A 422 31.03 18.62 12.89
CA SER A 422 31.38 17.50 13.76
C SER A 422 32.85 17.60 14.20
N PRO A 423 33.17 17.48 15.50
CA PRO A 423 34.55 17.45 15.98
C PRO A 423 35.30 16.22 15.44
N ALA A 424 36.62 16.30 15.36
CA ALA A 424 37.45 15.20 14.91
C ALA A 424 37.31 13.98 15.85
N LEU A 425 36.95 12.83 15.28
CA LEU A 425 36.81 11.58 16.01
C LEU A 425 38.20 11.07 16.44
N ILE A 426 38.47 11.05 17.75
CA ILE A 426 39.70 10.48 18.31
C ILE A 426 39.44 9.00 18.62
N LEU A 427 39.90 8.12 17.72
CA LEU A 427 39.86 6.67 17.95
C LEU A 427 41.17 6.22 18.61
N PRO A 428 41.12 5.36 19.64
CA PRO A 428 42.32 4.71 20.15
C PRO A 428 42.91 3.78 19.06
N SER A 429 44.24 3.80 18.91
CA SER A 429 44.95 2.85 18.04
C SER A 429 44.86 1.45 18.65
N GLN A 430 44.07 0.56 18.03
CA GLN A 430 43.99 -0.85 18.38
C GLN A 430 44.57 -1.74 17.27
N GLU A 431 44.87 -2.97 17.66
CA GLU A 431 45.75 -3.95 17.01
C GLU A 431 45.17 -4.58 15.72
N ASP A 432 45.82 -5.66 15.26
CA ASP A 432 45.50 -6.39 14.03
C ASP A 432 44.00 -6.71 13.86
N PHE A 433 43.41 -6.19 12.79
CA PHE A 433 42.07 -6.56 12.36
C PHE A 433 42.14 -7.75 11.41
N ALA A 434 41.74 -8.94 11.88
CA ALA A 434 41.81 -10.18 11.10
C ALA A 434 41.13 -10.05 9.72
N PRO A 435 41.68 -10.65 8.64
CA PRO A 435 41.08 -10.59 7.31
C PRO A 435 39.71 -11.27 7.26
N ILE A 436 38.86 -10.87 6.32
CA ILE A 436 37.61 -11.55 5.95
C ILE A 436 37.94 -12.88 5.28
N LEU A 437 37.25 -13.93 5.68
CA LEU A 437 37.42 -15.30 5.16
C LEU A 437 36.34 -15.67 4.12
N ASP A 438 36.66 -16.62 3.24
CA ASP A 438 35.71 -17.22 2.28
C ASP A 438 34.43 -17.74 2.95
N GLU A 439 34.55 -18.36 4.12
CA GLU A 439 33.44 -18.90 4.90
C GLU A 439 32.49 -17.79 5.38
N GLU A 440 33.00 -16.60 5.72
CA GLU A 440 32.17 -15.46 6.12
C GLU A 440 31.35 -14.94 4.95
N VAL A 441 31.96 -14.80 3.77
CA VAL A 441 31.28 -14.36 2.54
C VAL A 441 30.24 -15.40 2.09
N ARG A 442 30.57 -16.70 2.13
CA ARG A 442 29.63 -17.79 1.82
C ARG A 442 28.48 -17.86 2.83
N ALA A 443 28.74 -17.63 4.12
CA ALA A 443 27.69 -17.54 5.13
C ALA A 443 26.77 -16.33 4.90
N ALA A 444 27.33 -15.17 4.53
CA ALA A 444 26.55 -13.98 4.19
C ALA A 444 25.66 -14.20 2.94
N LEU A 445 26.21 -14.80 1.88
CA LEU A 445 25.47 -15.18 0.67
C LEU A 445 24.29 -16.12 0.97
N LYS A 446 24.51 -17.14 1.80
CA LYS A 446 23.47 -18.11 2.20
C LYS A 446 22.37 -17.48 3.08
N LYS A 447 22.71 -16.49 3.92
CA LYS A 447 21.76 -15.76 4.78
C LYS A 447 20.98 -14.65 4.04
N ALA A 448 21.49 -14.16 2.91
CA ALA A 448 20.87 -13.07 2.17
C ALA A 448 19.49 -13.45 1.58
N LYS A 449 18.56 -12.49 1.57
CA LYS A 449 17.18 -12.72 1.11
C LYS A 449 17.11 -12.70 -0.42
N ARG A 450 16.63 -13.81 -1.00
CA ARG A 450 16.37 -14.01 -2.45
C ARG A 450 15.23 -13.13 -2.98
N ASN A 451 15.14 -13.01 -4.30
CA ASN A 451 14.11 -12.26 -5.04
C ASN A 451 13.98 -10.80 -4.59
N LYS A 452 15.11 -10.10 -4.42
CA LYS A 452 15.17 -8.66 -4.11
C LYS A 452 15.59 -7.86 -5.34
N ALA A 453 15.13 -6.61 -5.40
CA ALA A 453 15.56 -5.69 -6.45
C ALA A 453 17.08 -5.41 -6.33
N PRO A 454 17.83 -5.39 -7.44
CA PRO A 454 19.25 -5.05 -7.43
C PRO A 454 19.45 -3.54 -7.25
N GLY A 455 20.71 -3.14 -7.02
CA GLY A 455 21.14 -1.75 -7.03
C GLY A 455 21.39 -1.22 -8.46
N PRO A 456 22.09 -0.07 -8.60
CA PRO A 456 22.48 0.49 -9.91
C PRO A 456 23.49 -0.38 -10.68
N ASP A 457 24.09 -1.37 -10.02
CA ASP A 457 24.96 -2.40 -10.61
C ASP A 457 24.19 -3.46 -11.41
N MET A 458 22.87 -3.59 -11.18
CA MET A 458 22.00 -4.64 -11.72
C MET A 458 22.41 -6.08 -11.31
N ILE A 459 23.28 -6.23 -10.30
CA ILE A 459 23.71 -7.54 -9.79
C ILE A 459 22.66 -8.07 -8.81
N THR A 460 22.21 -9.30 -9.02
CA THR A 460 21.23 -9.97 -8.15
C THR A 460 21.90 -11.05 -7.30
N LEU A 461 21.29 -11.39 -6.16
CA LEU A 461 21.79 -12.48 -5.32
C LEU A 461 21.78 -13.83 -6.07
N GLU A 462 20.79 -14.04 -6.93
CA GLU A 462 20.65 -15.22 -7.77
C GLU A 462 21.78 -15.38 -8.80
N MET A 463 22.40 -14.28 -9.23
CA MET A 463 23.61 -14.31 -10.07
C MET A 463 24.82 -14.72 -9.25
N LEU A 464 25.04 -14.10 -8.07
CA LEU A 464 26.17 -14.43 -7.19
C LEU A 464 26.13 -15.91 -6.76
N LEU A 465 24.96 -16.41 -6.39
CA LEU A 465 24.75 -17.82 -6.01
C LEU A 465 24.87 -18.81 -7.18
N ALA A 466 24.81 -18.36 -8.44
CA ALA A 466 25.01 -19.23 -9.60
C ALA A 466 26.49 -19.44 -9.93
N CYS A 467 27.39 -18.61 -9.38
CA CYS A 467 28.83 -18.66 -9.64
C CYS A 467 29.65 -18.44 -8.34
N GLU A 468 29.13 -18.92 -7.20
CA GLU A 468 29.71 -18.60 -5.88
C GLU A 468 31.18 -19.02 -5.76
N ASP A 469 31.55 -20.19 -6.29
CA ASP A 469 32.93 -20.69 -6.22
C ASP A 469 33.95 -19.86 -7.01
N ILE A 470 33.51 -19.20 -8.08
CA ILE A 470 34.36 -18.32 -8.88
C ILE A 470 34.44 -16.93 -8.24
N VAL A 471 33.32 -16.43 -7.71
CA VAL A 471 33.17 -15.02 -7.33
C VAL A 471 33.54 -14.76 -5.87
N VAL A 472 33.35 -15.71 -4.96
CA VAL A 472 33.68 -15.53 -3.54
C VAL A 472 35.16 -15.16 -3.33
N PRO A 473 36.16 -15.84 -3.92
CA PRO A 473 37.57 -15.46 -3.71
C PRO A 473 37.89 -14.02 -4.16
N HIS A 474 37.25 -13.56 -5.23
CA HIS A 474 37.38 -12.17 -5.71
C HIS A 474 36.69 -11.17 -4.77
N LEU A 475 35.52 -11.52 -4.22
CA LEU A 475 34.86 -10.71 -3.18
C LEU A 475 35.70 -10.64 -1.91
N VAL A 476 36.30 -11.75 -1.46
CA VAL A 476 37.19 -11.81 -0.29
C VAL A 476 38.40 -10.90 -0.48
N THR A 477 39.07 -10.98 -1.64
CA THR A 477 40.20 -10.10 -1.97
C THR A 477 39.78 -8.63 -1.90
N MET A 478 38.70 -8.28 -2.60
CA MET A 478 38.17 -6.91 -2.67
C MET A 478 37.70 -6.37 -1.31
N PHE A 479 37.04 -7.19 -0.49
CA PHE A 479 36.60 -6.79 0.86
C PHE A 479 37.78 -6.61 1.81
N ASN A 480 38.84 -7.39 1.67
CA ASN A 480 40.08 -7.22 2.44
C ASN A 480 40.85 -5.97 1.99
N GLU A 481 40.96 -5.70 0.69
CA GLU A 481 41.50 -4.44 0.18
C GLU A 481 40.70 -3.23 0.69
N SER A 482 39.37 -3.33 0.70
CA SER A 482 38.49 -2.29 1.26
C SER A 482 38.65 -2.09 2.76
N LEU A 483 38.86 -3.17 3.51
CA LEU A 483 39.22 -3.06 4.92
C LEU A 483 40.58 -2.39 5.11
N THR A 484 41.62 -2.85 4.42
CA THR A 484 42.99 -2.31 4.54
C THR A 484 43.02 -0.81 4.29
N ASN A 485 42.39 -0.36 3.20
CA ASN A 485 42.29 1.04 2.79
C ASN A 485 41.17 1.83 3.48
N GLU A 486 40.37 1.18 4.33
CA GLU A 486 39.21 1.76 5.04
C GLU A 486 38.17 2.41 4.11
N ARG A 487 38.06 1.95 2.86
CA ARG A 487 37.20 2.56 1.83
C ARG A 487 36.49 1.50 1.00
N ALA A 488 35.27 1.79 0.57
CA ALA A 488 34.60 0.94 -0.40
C ALA A 488 35.27 1.06 -1.79
N PRO A 489 35.12 0.06 -2.67
CA PRO A 489 35.46 0.22 -4.07
C PRO A 489 34.57 1.31 -4.69
N GLN A 490 35.15 2.11 -5.59
CA GLN A 490 34.42 3.18 -6.28
C GLN A 490 33.11 2.67 -6.91
N SER A 491 32.04 3.44 -6.76
CA SER A 491 30.67 3.10 -7.19
C SER A 491 30.01 1.87 -6.54
N MET A 492 30.65 1.19 -5.57
CA MET A 492 29.97 0.17 -4.75
C MET A 492 28.95 0.77 -3.77
N PRO A 493 29.19 1.94 -3.12
CA PRO A 493 28.21 2.59 -2.25
C PRO A 493 27.03 3.25 -3.00
N ASP A 494 27.08 3.36 -4.33
CA ASP A 494 26.06 4.05 -5.12
C ASP A 494 24.67 3.43 -4.91
N SER A 495 23.64 4.26 -4.84
CA SER A 495 22.27 3.79 -4.60
C SER A 495 21.24 4.55 -5.42
N VAL A 496 20.17 3.85 -5.81
CA VAL A 496 19.00 4.49 -6.42
C VAL A 496 17.94 4.67 -5.34
N VAL A 497 17.67 5.92 -4.95
CA VAL A 497 16.61 6.22 -3.99
C VAL A 497 15.23 6.06 -4.64
N ARG A 498 14.35 5.28 -4.01
CA ARG A 498 12.95 5.10 -4.38
C ARG A 498 12.05 5.63 -3.27
N LEU A 499 11.23 6.62 -3.60
CA LEU A 499 10.27 7.20 -2.67
C LEU A 499 9.04 6.28 -2.53
N LEU A 500 8.77 5.82 -1.31
CA LEU A 500 7.59 5.04 -0.95
C LEU A 500 6.65 5.87 -0.07
N HIS A 501 5.43 6.13 -0.52
CA HIS A 501 4.43 6.84 0.29
C HIS A 501 4.08 6.04 1.56
N LYS A 502 4.11 6.67 2.74
CA LYS A 502 3.80 6.03 4.04
C LYS A 502 2.31 6.16 4.39
N LYS A 503 1.85 7.41 4.59
CA LYS A 503 0.46 7.80 4.93
C LYS A 503 0.33 9.33 4.80
N GLY A 504 -0.89 9.86 4.77
CA GLY A 504 -1.13 11.31 4.66
C GLY A 504 -1.12 11.82 3.21
N ASN A 505 -1.00 13.14 3.02
CA ASN A 505 -1.10 13.78 1.71
C ASN A 505 0.03 13.34 0.77
N CYS A 506 -0.31 12.83 -0.42
CA CYS A 506 0.66 12.39 -1.43
C CYS A 506 1.34 13.55 -2.19
N LEU A 507 0.91 14.80 -2.02
CA LEU A 507 1.63 15.97 -2.53
C LEU A 507 2.70 16.49 -1.56
N ASP A 508 2.60 16.14 -0.28
CA ASP A 508 3.62 16.46 0.70
C ASP A 508 4.72 15.39 0.66
N ILE A 509 5.89 15.81 0.16
CA ILE A 509 7.09 14.99 0.05
C ILE A 509 7.61 14.49 1.40
N GLY A 510 7.24 15.14 2.53
CA GLY A 510 7.49 14.67 3.88
C GLY A 510 6.79 13.34 4.24
N ASN A 511 5.73 12.97 3.49
CA ASN A 511 5.00 11.71 3.68
C ASN A 511 5.60 10.51 2.90
N TYR A 512 6.71 10.72 2.18
CA TYR A 512 7.43 9.66 1.47
C TYR A 512 8.66 9.22 2.26
N ARG A 513 8.90 7.91 2.28
CA ARG A 513 10.12 7.28 2.80
C ARG A 513 11.12 7.07 1.65
N PRO A 514 12.35 7.62 1.74
CA PRO A 514 13.40 7.38 0.76
C PRO A 514 14.06 6.02 1.00
N VAL A 515 13.79 5.02 0.16
CA VAL A 515 14.45 3.69 0.25
C VAL A 515 15.61 3.61 -0.72
N ALA A 516 16.83 3.39 -0.20
CA ALA A 516 18.04 3.25 -0.98
C ALA A 516 18.18 1.82 -1.56
N LEU A 517 18.10 1.71 -2.89
CA LEU A 517 18.45 0.48 -3.61
C LEU A 517 19.97 0.40 -3.81
N LEU A 518 20.65 -0.10 -2.78
CA LEU A 518 22.10 -0.36 -2.75
C LEU A 518 22.44 -1.69 -3.45
N SER A 519 23.68 -1.79 -3.96
CA SER A 519 24.25 -3.03 -4.50
C SER A 519 24.08 -4.23 -3.56
N VAL A 520 23.88 -5.43 -4.12
CA VAL A 520 23.91 -6.68 -3.34
C VAL A 520 25.30 -6.94 -2.76
N VAL A 521 26.35 -6.59 -3.51
CA VAL A 521 27.75 -6.75 -3.09
C VAL A 521 28.07 -5.84 -1.91
N TYR A 522 27.62 -4.58 -1.96
CA TYR A 522 27.68 -3.64 -0.83
C TYR A 522 27.02 -4.22 0.42
N LYS A 523 25.81 -4.77 0.29
CA LYS A 523 25.06 -5.35 1.42
C LYS A 523 25.70 -6.61 2.01
N LEU A 524 26.47 -7.36 1.21
CA LEU A 524 27.27 -8.48 1.72
C LEU A 524 28.43 -7.94 2.57
N PHE A 525 29.15 -6.91 2.10
CA PHE A 525 30.21 -6.27 2.86
C PHE A 525 29.72 -5.69 4.19
N THR A 526 28.69 -4.83 4.16
CA THR A 526 28.13 -4.23 5.38
C THR A 526 27.53 -5.28 6.32
N SER A 527 26.97 -6.38 5.80
CA SER A 527 26.50 -7.50 6.64
C SER A 527 27.64 -8.28 7.32
N ILE A 528 28.85 -8.33 6.74
CA ILE A 528 30.02 -8.96 7.37
C ILE A 528 30.58 -8.03 8.45
N LEU A 529 30.73 -6.74 8.16
CA LEU A 529 31.12 -5.73 9.15
C LEU A 529 30.15 -5.70 10.33
N ARG A 530 28.83 -5.71 10.06
CA ARG A 530 27.76 -5.84 11.07
C ARG A 530 27.97 -7.08 11.93
N ARG A 531 28.18 -8.25 11.31
CA ARG A 531 28.37 -9.52 12.04
C ARG A 531 29.55 -9.44 13.01
N ARG A 532 30.66 -8.84 12.59
CA ARG A 532 31.87 -8.65 13.41
C ARG A 532 31.63 -7.65 14.56
N ALA A 533 30.90 -6.56 14.31
CA ALA A 533 30.52 -5.59 15.33
C ALA A 533 29.36 -6.04 16.25
N THR A 534 28.63 -7.12 15.91
CA THR A 534 27.39 -7.52 16.60
C THR A 534 27.59 -7.76 18.10
N ARG A 535 28.74 -8.33 18.52
CA ARG A 535 29.00 -8.61 19.94
C ARG A 535 29.01 -7.33 20.78
N GLU A 536 29.79 -6.33 20.36
CA GLU A 536 29.93 -5.06 21.08
C GLU A 536 28.62 -4.25 21.01
N LEU A 537 27.98 -4.24 19.84
CA LEU A 537 26.70 -3.54 19.64
C LEU A 537 25.60 -4.12 20.52
N GLU A 538 25.40 -5.44 20.56
CA GLU A 538 24.36 -6.06 21.40
C GLU A 538 24.69 -5.98 22.90
N ALA A 539 25.96 -6.08 23.29
CA ALA A 539 26.39 -5.91 24.69
C ALA A 539 26.15 -4.48 25.20
N ALA A 540 26.17 -3.48 24.31
CA ALA A 540 25.87 -2.10 24.64
C ALA A 540 24.36 -1.78 24.71
N GLN A 541 23.47 -2.63 24.19
CA GLN A 541 22.03 -2.36 24.16
C GLN A 541 21.32 -2.88 25.43
N PRO A 542 20.68 -2.00 26.23
CA PRO A 542 20.02 -2.39 27.47
C PRO A 542 18.65 -3.03 27.18
N ILE A 543 18.03 -3.64 28.20
CA ILE A 543 16.85 -4.51 28.00
C ILE A 543 15.60 -3.74 27.52
N GLU A 544 15.54 -2.44 27.80
CA GLU A 544 14.44 -1.53 27.44
C GLU A 544 14.37 -1.24 25.94
N GLN A 545 15.44 -1.51 25.16
CA GLN A 545 15.40 -1.46 23.69
C GLN A 545 15.18 -2.87 23.14
N THR A 546 14.02 -3.08 22.52
CA THR A 546 13.63 -4.36 21.89
C THR A 546 13.60 -4.28 20.35
N GLY A 547 13.68 -3.07 19.77
CA GLY A 547 13.62 -2.87 18.33
C GLY A 547 14.86 -3.38 17.59
N PHE A 548 14.63 -4.15 16.52
CA PHE A 548 15.66 -4.73 15.62
C PHE A 548 16.65 -5.75 16.22
N ARG A 549 16.51 -6.12 17.49
CA ARG A 549 17.38 -7.07 18.19
C ARG A 549 16.96 -8.52 18.01
N SER A 550 17.88 -9.45 18.21
CA SER A 550 17.57 -10.89 18.17
C SER A 550 17.03 -11.37 19.51
N GLY A 551 15.92 -12.10 19.51
CA GLY A 551 15.30 -12.65 20.74
C GLY A 551 14.35 -11.71 21.48
N PHE A 552 14.07 -10.53 20.93
CA PHE A 552 13.13 -9.54 21.48
C PHE A 552 11.98 -9.27 20.50
N SER A 553 10.82 -8.85 21.02
CA SER A 553 9.61 -8.53 20.26
C SER A 553 9.01 -7.18 20.70
N THR A 554 7.96 -6.72 20.02
CA THR A 554 7.06 -5.69 20.55
C THR A 554 6.20 -6.22 21.71
N SER A 555 6.09 -7.55 21.83
CA SER A 555 5.25 -8.25 22.80
C SER A 555 5.66 -7.95 24.25
N GLU A 556 6.95 -7.94 24.57
CA GLU A 556 7.45 -7.66 25.91
C GLU A 556 7.12 -6.22 26.33
N ASN A 557 7.39 -5.24 25.47
CA ASN A 557 7.05 -3.84 25.74
C ASN A 557 5.53 -3.65 25.93
N THR A 558 4.72 -4.35 25.11
CA THR A 558 3.25 -4.29 25.19
C THR A 558 2.75 -4.88 26.52
N LEU A 559 3.35 -6.00 26.97
CA LEU A 559 3.05 -6.61 28.27
C LEU A 559 3.37 -5.65 29.41
N VAL A 560 4.59 -5.07 29.46
CA VAL A 560 5.00 -4.14 30.52
C VAL A 560 4.08 -2.91 30.59
N VAL A 561 3.71 -2.33 29.44
CA VAL A 561 2.73 -1.22 29.39
C VAL A 561 1.37 -1.67 29.96
N THR A 562 0.88 -2.85 29.58
CA THR A 562 -0.42 -3.38 30.02
C THR A 562 -0.43 -3.68 31.53
N GLU A 563 0.63 -4.32 32.05
CA GLU A 563 0.77 -4.60 33.48
C GLU A 563 0.87 -3.31 34.30
N MET A 564 1.64 -2.32 33.85
CA MET A 564 1.72 -1.02 34.54
C MET A 564 0.37 -0.32 34.61
N ILE A 565 -0.44 -0.38 33.54
CA ILE A 565 -1.81 0.15 33.53
C ILE A 565 -2.69 -0.59 34.55
N GLN A 566 -2.68 -1.93 34.53
CA GLN A 566 -3.46 -2.76 35.45
C GLN A 566 -3.06 -2.53 36.91
N LYS A 567 -1.76 -2.52 37.22
CA LYS A 567 -1.25 -2.23 38.57
C LYS A 567 -1.52 -0.81 39.03
N SER A 568 -1.54 0.15 38.11
CA SER A 568 -1.96 1.53 38.40
C SER A 568 -3.44 1.64 38.77
N GLN A 569 -4.31 0.83 38.15
CA GLN A 569 -5.72 0.70 38.55
C GLN A 569 -5.87 -0.03 39.91
N GLU A 570 -5.20 -1.18 40.08
CA GLU A 570 -5.26 -2.04 41.28
C GLU A 570 -4.80 -1.30 42.54
N TYR A 571 -3.62 -0.68 42.50
CA TYR A 571 -3.03 0.05 43.64
C TYR A 571 -3.34 1.55 43.63
N LYS A 572 -4.14 2.03 42.66
CA LYS A 572 -4.62 3.42 42.53
C LYS A 572 -3.52 4.49 42.49
N PHE A 573 -2.27 4.14 42.14
CA PHE A 573 -1.16 5.10 42.04
C PHE A 573 -1.23 5.94 40.76
N PRO A 574 -0.72 7.18 40.73
CA PRO A 574 -0.71 8.00 39.52
C PRO A 574 0.26 7.45 38.47
N LEU A 575 -0.23 7.22 37.24
CA LEU A 575 0.54 6.78 36.08
C LEU A 575 0.35 7.75 34.93
N TYR A 576 1.47 8.23 34.40
CA TYR A 576 1.57 9.00 33.16
C TYR A 576 2.46 8.22 32.17
N LEU A 577 1.96 8.06 30.95
CA LEU A 577 2.66 7.44 29.82
C LEU A 577 2.80 8.48 28.70
N MET A 578 4.00 8.71 28.18
CA MET A 578 4.22 9.59 27.02
C MET A 578 4.79 8.79 25.87
N PHE A 579 4.10 8.79 24.74
CA PHE A 579 4.50 8.14 23.50
C PHE A 579 5.17 9.19 22.61
N VAL A 580 6.47 9.04 22.38
CA VAL A 580 7.31 10.00 21.64
C VAL A 580 7.57 9.47 20.23
N ASP A 581 7.26 10.29 19.22
CA ASP A 581 7.54 10.05 17.78
C ASP A 581 8.61 11.05 17.34
N TYR A 582 9.67 10.59 16.66
CA TYR A 582 10.71 11.46 16.09
C TYR A 582 10.40 11.83 14.64
N LYS A 583 10.69 13.08 14.24
CA LYS A 583 10.60 13.51 12.84
C LYS A 583 11.71 12.85 12.03
N LYS A 584 11.35 11.96 11.10
CA LYS A 584 12.27 11.34 10.12
C LYS A 584 13.56 10.80 10.75
N ALA A 585 13.40 10.00 11.81
CA ALA A 585 14.49 9.64 12.72
C ALA A 585 15.74 9.10 12.01
N PHE A 586 15.57 8.22 11.00
CA PHE A 586 16.69 7.64 10.25
C PHE A 586 17.43 8.68 9.42
N GLU A 587 16.71 9.60 8.76
CA GLU A 587 17.28 10.64 7.90
C GLU A 587 17.95 11.78 8.69
N SER A 588 17.65 11.92 9.98
CA SER A 588 18.09 13.05 10.82
C SER A 588 19.29 12.77 11.74
N VAL A 589 19.83 11.55 11.79
CA VAL A 589 20.98 11.20 12.65
C VAL A 589 22.26 11.94 12.23
N GLU A 590 22.81 12.80 13.10
CA GLU A 590 24.09 13.46 12.85
C GLU A 590 25.28 12.48 12.98
N PHE A 591 26.19 12.52 12.00
CA PHE A 591 27.33 11.60 11.90
C PHE A 591 28.31 11.69 13.08
N GLY A 592 28.59 12.89 13.60
CA GLY A 592 29.46 13.06 14.76
C GLY A 592 28.97 12.28 15.99
N SER A 593 27.66 12.32 16.27
CA SER A 593 27.06 11.53 17.36
C SER A 593 27.09 10.03 17.06
N LEU A 594 26.82 9.62 15.81
CA LEU A 594 26.87 8.21 15.39
C LEU A 594 28.26 7.60 15.58
N TRP A 595 29.32 8.24 15.08
CA TRP A 595 30.67 7.70 15.18
C TRP A 595 31.20 7.70 16.62
N THR A 596 30.82 8.72 17.41
CA THR A 596 31.13 8.77 18.85
C THR A 596 30.43 7.61 19.59
N ALA A 597 29.17 7.31 19.29
CA ALA A 597 28.44 6.19 19.86
C ALA A 597 29.11 4.84 19.59
N LEU A 598 29.52 4.57 18.34
CA LEU A 598 30.23 3.32 18.01
C LEU A 598 31.57 3.19 18.77
N SER A 599 32.29 4.31 18.91
CA SER A 599 33.57 4.37 19.63
C SER A 599 33.39 4.13 21.13
N GLU A 600 32.40 4.76 21.76
CA GLU A 600 32.02 4.56 23.17
C GLU A 600 31.60 3.12 23.47
N PHE A 601 31.08 2.40 22.47
CA PHE A 601 30.61 1.02 22.61
C PHE A 601 31.69 -0.02 22.29
N GLY A 602 32.94 0.41 22.06
CA GLY A 602 34.07 -0.50 21.81
C GLY A 602 34.07 -1.15 20.42
N VAL A 603 33.29 -0.62 19.46
CA VAL A 603 33.35 -1.13 18.08
C VAL A 603 34.72 -0.82 17.49
N HIS A 604 35.37 -1.86 16.95
CA HIS A 604 36.75 -1.79 16.45
C HIS A 604 36.96 -0.61 15.47
N SER A 605 38.00 0.18 15.72
CA SER A 605 38.33 1.42 14.98
C SER A 605 38.30 1.23 13.46
N LYS A 606 38.89 0.14 12.96
CA LYS A 606 38.87 -0.25 11.53
C LYS A 606 37.45 -0.32 10.94
N ILE A 607 36.47 -0.85 11.67
CA ILE A 607 35.06 -0.92 11.23
C ILE A 607 34.45 0.47 11.22
N VAL A 608 34.65 1.25 12.30
CA VAL A 608 34.12 2.62 12.43
C VAL A 608 34.65 3.51 11.30
N MET A 609 35.95 3.46 11.02
CA MET A 609 36.59 4.25 9.97
C MET A 609 36.16 3.82 8.56
N THR A 610 36.03 2.50 8.31
CA THR A 610 35.49 1.99 7.03
C THR A 610 34.04 2.45 6.80
N LEU A 611 33.18 2.38 7.82
CA LEU A 611 31.80 2.86 7.74
C LEU A 611 31.74 4.38 7.56
N LYS A 612 32.56 5.13 8.30
CA LYS A 612 32.67 6.59 8.18
C LYS A 612 33.00 7.01 6.75
N ASN A 613 34.08 6.49 6.18
CA ASN A 613 34.49 6.83 4.82
C ASN A 613 33.42 6.46 3.79
N ILE A 614 32.74 5.31 3.94
CA ILE A 614 31.61 4.89 3.08
C ILE A 614 30.42 5.86 3.13
N TYR A 615 30.20 6.51 4.27
CA TYR A 615 29.13 7.49 4.44
C TYR A 615 29.55 8.89 3.97
N GLU A 616 30.82 9.27 4.13
CA GLU A 616 31.37 10.53 3.61
C GLU A 616 31.49 10.52 2.07
N GLU A 617 31.88 9.39 1.46
CA GLU A 617 31.90 9.17 0.01
C GLU A 617 30.49 9.16 -0.63
N ALA A 618 29.41 9.26 0.17
CA ALA A 618 28.03 9.15 -0.28
C ALA A 618 27.38 10.47 -0.77
N GLU A 619 28.10 11.60 -0.67
CA GLU A 619 27.55 12.97 -0.82
C GLU A 619 26.37 13.30 0.11
N VAL A 620 26.23 12.55 1.21
CA VAL A 620 25.21 12.73 2.25
C VAL A 620 25.92 13.19 3.52
N SER A 621 25.47 14.28 4.16
CA SER A 621 26.15 14.85 5.34
C SER A 621 25.58 14.35 6.68
N LYS A 622 24.42 13.69 6.68
CA LYS A 622 23.81 13.05 7.86
C LYS A 622 22.77 11.99 7.49
N GLY A 623 22.36 11.18 8.46
CA GLY A 623 21.29 10.19 8.33
C GLY A 623 21.78 8.80 7.93
N VAL A 624 21.13 7.77 8.47
CA VAL A 624 21.41 6.36 8.18
C VAL A 624 20.63 5.87 6.94
N ARG A 625 21.32 5.16 6.04
CA ARG A 625 20.78 4.73 4.74
C ARG A 625 19.63 3.72 4.92
N GLN A 626 18.38 4.13 4.69
CA GLN A 626 17.21 3.23 4.74
C GLN A 626 17.29 2.16 3.65
N GLY A 627 17.55 0.91 4.02
CA GLY A 627 17.66 -0.23 3.11
C GLY A 627 19.00 -0.96 3.16
N ASP A 628 19.98 -0.44 3.90
CA ASP A 628 21.17 -1.19 4.31
C ASP A 628 20.87 -2.08 5.54
N THR A 629 21.71 -3.10 5.75
CA THR A 629 21.54 -4.12 6.79
C THR A 629 22.05 -3.71 8.16
N ILE A 630 22.99 -2.75 8.22
CA ILE A 630 23.61 -2.24 9.46
C ILE A 630 22.95 -0.95 9.99
N SER A 631 22.28 -0.18 9.12
CA SER A 631 21.58 1.08 9.49
C SER A 631 20.67 0.98 10.73
N PRO A 632 19.94 -0.12 11.00
CA PRO A 632 19.15 -0.25 12.23
C PRO A 632 20.01 -0.31 13.50
N ASP A 633 21.15 -1.01 13.47
CA ASP A 633 22.05 -1.09 14.63
C ASP A 633 22.77 0.24 14.85
N LEU A 634 23.15 0.92 13.76
CA LEU A 634 23.69 2.29 13.80
C LEU A 634 22.70 3.27 14.44
N PHE A 635 21.43 3.21 14.06
CA PHE A 635 20.38 4.04 14.67
C PHE A 635 20.19 3.72 16.17
N ASN A 636 20.06 2.44 16.52
CA ASN A 636 19.94 2.01 17.92
C ASN A 636 21.17 2.41 18.75
N ALA A 637 22.37 2.42 18.15
CA ALA A 637 23.59 2.83 18.83
C ALA A 637 23.59 4.33 19.15
N THR A 638 23.24 5.18 18.19
CA THR A 638 23.07 6.62 18.44
C THR A 638 21.96 6.90 19.45
N LEU A 639 20.84 6.17 19.38
CA LEU A 639 19.75 6.34 20.34
C LEU A 639 20.21 5.97 21.76
N GLU A 640 20.95 4.88 21.92
CA GLU A 640 21.52 4.49 23.21
C GLU A 640 22.54 5.51 23.75
N HIS A 641 23.38 6.08 22.89
CA HIS A 641 24.32 7.14 23.24
C HIS A 641 23.63 8.41 23.79
N ILE A 642 22.41 8.72 23.33
CA ILE A 642 21.56 9.78 23.89
C ILE A 642 21.05 9.38 25.29
N PHE A 643 20.50 8.18 25.44
CA PHE A 643 19.88 7.75 26.70
C PHE A 643 20.90 7.57 27.84
N ARG A 644 22.14 7.15 27.55
CA ARG A 644 23.23 7.09 28.54
C ARG A 644 23.63 8.46 29.13
N ARG A 645 23.17 9.57 28.55
CA ARG A 645 23.41 10.95 29.02
C ARG A 645 22.24 11.51 29.84
N LEU A 646 21.15 10.75 29.98
CA LEU A 646 19.95 11.12 30.75
C LEU A 646 20.03 10.49 32.14
N ASN A 647 20.04 11.31 33.19
CA ASN A 647 20.04 10.81 34.57
C ASN A 647 18.61 10.72 35.10
N TRP A 648 18.00 9.54 35.00
CA TRP A 648 16.61 9.30 35.39
C TRP A 648 16.42 8.44 36.65
N GLU A 649 17.45 8.31 37.49
CA GLU A 649 17.41 7.48 38.71
C GLU A 649 16.27 7.85 39.68
N SER A 650 15.87 9.13 39.71
CA SER A 650 14.80 9.67 40.56
C SER A 650 13.41 9.69 39.90
N TYR A 651 13.28 9.18 38.67
CA TYR A 651 12.05 9.16 37.87
C TYR A 651 11.46 7.74 37.77
N GLY A 652 10.44 7.53 36.95
CA GLY A 652 9.87 6.20 36.71
C GLY A 652 9.16 5.56 37.92
N PHE A 653 9.13 4.23 37.92
CA PHE A 653 8.53 3.38 38.95
C PHE A 653 9.49 2.26 39.36
N SER A 654 9.58 1.93 40.64
CA SER A 654 10.38 0.79 41.09
C SER A 654 9.60 -0.53 40.89
N VAL A 655 10.17 -1.44 40.12
CA VAL A 655 9.65 -2.78 39.85
C VAL A 655 10.77 -3.78 40.19
N ASN A 656 10.55 -4.65 41.18
CA ASN A 656 11.51 -5.70 41.56
C ASN A 656 12.98 -5.22 41.74
N LYS A 657 13.17 -4.05 42.36
CA LYS A 657 14.47 -3.36 42.59
C LYS A 657 15.10 -2.66 41.38
N THR A 658 14.50 -2.69 40.20
CA THR A 658 14.89 -1.85 39.05
C THR A 658 13.91 -0.69 38.88
N THR A 659 14.32 0.38 38.17
CA THR A 659 13.47 1.56 37.96
C THR A 659 13.02 1.65 36.51
N LEU A 660 11.75 1.33 36.25
CA LEU A 660 11.13 1.46 34.93
C LEU A 660 10.87 2.94 34.63
N THR A 661 11.72 3.53 33.80
CA THR A 661 11.62 4.93 33.35
C THR A 661 11.13 5.04 31.91
N HIS A 662 11.50 4.09 31.04
CA HIS A 662 11.18 4.14 29.62
C HIS A 662 11.22 2.75 28.97
N LEU A 663 10.61 2.63 27.79
CA LEU A 663 10.73 1.50 26.87
C LEU A 663 10.95 2.03 25.44
N ARG A 664 11.65 1.27 24.60
CA ARG A 664 12.00 1.65 23.23
C ARG A 664 11.75 0.48 22.27
N PHE A 665 11.21 0.80 21.10
CA PHE A 665 11.18 -0.09 19.95
C PHE A 665 11.64 0.71 18.73
N ALA A 666 12.94 0.65 18.44
CA ALA A 666 13.58 1.48 17.41
C ALA A 666 13.35 2.98 17.68
N ASP A 667 12.68 3.70 16.77
CA ASP A 667 12.36 5.12 16.90
C ASP A 667 11.12 5.43 17.76
N ASP A 668 10.30 4.43 18.09
CA ASP A 668 9.16 4.59 19.00
C ASP A 668 9.61 4.48 20.48
N VAL A 669 9.32 5.50 21.29
CA VAL A 669 9.71 5.57 22.72
C VAL A 669 8.49 5.79 23.60
N VAL A 670 8.42 5.08 24.74
CA VAL A 670 7.41 5.28 25.80
C VAL A 670 8.11 5.70 27.09
N LEU A 671 7.74 6.83 27.68
CA LEU A 671 8.22 7.30 28.99
C LEU A 671 7.18 7.04 30.08
N PHE A 672 7.64 6.69 31.28
CA PHE A 672 6.82 6.38 32.46
C PHE A 672 7.11 7.38 33.58
N ALA A 673 6.07 7.99 34.16
CA ALA A 673 6.21 8.89 35.29
C ALA A 673 5.03 8.85 36.26
N SER A 674 5.28 9.22 37.51
CA SER A 674 4.25 9.34 38.56
C SER A 674 3.58 10.72 38.66
N SER A 675 4.03 11.71 37.87
CA SER A 675 3.40 13.03 37.81
C SER A 675 3.57 13.71 36.45
N ALA A 676 2.66 14.62 36.13
CA ALA A 676 2.74 15.46 34.92
C ALA A 676 4.03 16.32 34.89
N GLN A 677 4.48 16.82 36.05
CA GLN A 677 5.73 17.58 36.13
C GLN A 677 6.94 16.68 35.78
N LYS A 678 7.02 15.48 36.35
CA LYS A 678 8.12 14.54 36.07
C LYS A 678 8.18 14.15 34.59
N ILE A 679 7.04 13.86 33.96
CA ILE A 679 7.03 13.50 32.53
C ILE A 679 7.41 14.69 31.63
N GLN A 680 7.09 15.91 32.07
CA GLN A 680 7.50 17.14 31.39
C GLN A 680 9.01 17.38 31.49
N GLU A 681 9.61 17.17 32.66
CA GLU A 681 11.06 17.27 32.88
C GLU A 681 11.81 16.24 32.01
N MET A 682 11.45 14.95 32.11
CA MET A 682 12.03 13.88 31.29
C MET A 682 11.95 14.16 29.79
N ALA A 683 10.80 14.66 29.30
CA ALA A 683 10.62 14.95 27.89
C ALA A 683 11.40 16.18 27.41
N ASN A 684 11.59 17.19 28.27
CA ASN A 684 12.45 18.34 27.96
C ASN A 684 13.93 17.96 27.92
N GLU A 685 14.40 17.10 28.84
CA GLU A 685 15.75 16.53 28.84
C GLU A 685 15.99 15.66 27.60
N LEU A 686 15.09 14.71 27.33
CA LEU A 686 15.16 13.87 26.14
C LEU A 686 15.21 14.73 24.87
N ALA A 687 14.37 15.76 24.76
CA ALA A 687 14.40 16.67 23.61
C ALA A 687 15.74 17.41 23.48
N LYS A 688 16.33 17.85 24.61
CA LYS A 688 17.62 18.57 24.67
C LYS A 688 18.77 17.70 24.20
N GLU A 689 18.90 16.49 24.73
CA GLU A 689 19.98 15.57 24.35
C GLU A 689 19.76 14.99 22.94
N SER A 690 18.53 14.63 22.57
CA SER A 690 18.19 14.15 21.22
C SER A 690 18.60 15.15 20.12
N LYS A 691 18.43 16.46 20.39
CA LYS A 691 18.79 17.51 19.43
C LYS A 691 20.28 17.51 19.09
N LYS A 692 21.17 17.13 20.02
CA LYS A 692 22.64 17.04 19.76
C LYS A 692 23.00 15.94 18.75
N ALA A 693 22.14 14.93 18.63
CA ALA A 693 22.25 13.85 17.65
C ALA A 693 21.39 14.09 16.39
N GLY A 694 20.84 15.30 16.22
CA GLY A 694 19.97 15.69 15.11
C GLY A 694 18.49 15.25 15.23
N LEU A 695 18.13 14.49 16.26
CA LEU A 695 16.78 13.95 16.42
C LEU A 695 15.83 15.00 17.01
N GLU A 696 14.79 15.37 16.26
CA GLU A 696 13.74 16.30 16.70
C GLU A 696 12.43 15.56 17.02
N ILE A 697 11.89 15.79 18.22
CA ILE A 697 10.58 15.26 18.63
C ILE A 697 9.46 15.87 17.78
N ASN A 698 8.54 15.02 17.34
CA ASN A 698 7.36 15.40 16.59
C ASN A 698 6.16 15.64 17.51
N PHE A 699 6.02 16.88 17.96
CA PHE A 699 4.92 17.31 18.83
C PHE A 699 3.50 17.04 18.28
N ALA A 700 3.34 16.90 16.96
CA ALA A 700 2.04 16.60 16.35
C ALA A 700 1.67 15.10 16.36
N LYS A 701 2.62 14.22 16.69
CA LYS A 701 2.39 12.77 16.87
C LYS A 701 2.73 12.25 18.26
N THR A 702 3.44 13.02 19.06
CA THR A 702 3.74 12.73 20.47
C THR A 702 2.51 13.02 21.32
N PHE A 703 2.10 12.07 22.16
CA PHE A 703 0.91 12.21 23.02
C PHE A 703 1.14 11.62 24.41
N ILE A 704 0.29 12.02 25.36
CA ILE A 704 0.36 11.60 26.77
C ILE A 704 -0.98 10.96 27.15
N MET A 705 -0.91 9.81 27.84
CA MET A 705 -2.02 9.14 28.51
C MET A 705 -1.79 9.18 30.03
N ALA A 706 -2.86 9.30 30.83
CA ALA A 706 -2.75 9.33 32.29
C ALA A 706 -4.01 8.83 33.00
N ASN A 707 -3.85 8.18 34.17
CA ASN A 707 -4.97 7.63 34.93
C ASN A 707 -5.66 8.62 35.91
N ARG A 708 -5.22 9.88 35.95
CA ARG A 708 -5.78 10.94 36.82
C ARG A 708 -5.95 12.27 36.05
N ALA A 709 -6.84 13.12 36.55
CA ALA A 709 -7.16 14.42 35.97
C ALA A 709 -5.98 15.43 36.01
N GLN A 710 -6.12 16.51 35.21
CA GLN A 710 -5.03 17.25 34.56
C GLN A 710 -4.05 18.05 35.45
N ARG A 711 -2.81 18.15 34.95
CA ARG A 711 -2.08 19.42 34.74
C ARG A 711 -1.60 19.45 33.28
N ASN A 712 -1.48 20.64 32.68
CA ASN A 712 -0.89 20.79 31.35
C ASN A 712 0.60 20.43 31.37
N VAL A 713 1.10 19.89 30.25
CA VAL A 713 2.52 19.53 30.04
C VAL A 713 3.06 20.34 28.86
N GLU A 714 4.10 21.12 29.10
CA GLU A 714 4.77 21.92 28.07
C GLU A 714 6.19 21.42 27.80
N ILE A 715 6.45 21.04 26.54
CA ILE A 715 7.82 20.75 26.09
C ILE A 715 8.29 21.95 25.28
N ARG A 716 9.40 22.58 25.70
CA ARG A 716 10.00 23.76 25.03
C ARG A 716 8.98 24.86 24.68
N ASN A 717 8.16 25.26 25.67
CA ASN A 717 7.12 26.29 25.55
C ASN A 717 6.04 25.97 24.50
N ARG A 718 5.84 24.70 24.15
CA ARG A 718 4.69 24.23 23.36
C ARG A 718 3.82 23.30 24.21
N LEU A 719 2.55 23.65 24.31
CA LEU A 719 1.55 22.86 25.02
C LEU A 719 1.30 21.56 24.26
N LEU A 720 1.44 20.41 24.93
CA LEU A 720 0.94 19.14 24.42
C LEU A 720 -0.52 18.95 24.85
N LEU A 721 -1.39 18.69 23.88
CA LEU A 721 -2.77 18.26 24.15
C LEU A 721 -2.76 16.88 24.79
N LEU A 722 -3.17 16.82 26.05
CA LEU A 722 -3.27 15.57 26.81
C LEU A 722 -4.47 14.76 26.33
N ALA A 723 -4.23 13.54 25.84
CA ALA A 723 -5.31 12.58 25.63
C ALA A 723 -5.63 11.93 26.97
N VAL A 724 -6.53 12.54 27.75
CA VAL A 724 -6.99 12.00 29.04
C VAL A 724 -7.88 10.79 28.79
N ILE A 725 -7.25 9.66 28.48
CA ILE A 725 -7.87 8.35 28.60
C ILE A 725 -7.85 8.01 30.09
N ILE A 726 -8.91 8.42 30.80
CA ILE A 726 -9.25 7.76 32.07
C ILE A 726 -9.37 6.28 31.73
N PHE A 727 -8.68 5.40 32.45
CA PHE A 727 -8.71 3.95 32.21
C PHE A 727 -10.04 3.34 32.69
N CYS A 728 -11.15 3.79 32.11
CA CYS A 728 -12.51 3.30 32.28
C CYS A 728 -12.82 2.22 31.24
N LEU A 729 -12.02 1.16 31.23
CA LEU A 729 -12.42 -0.12 30.63
C LEU A 729 -12.21 -1.20 31.69
N TYR A 730 -13.32 -1.79 32.12
CA TYR A 730 -13.48 -2.80 33.19
C TYR A 730 -13.18 -2.34 34.63
N GLY A 731 -14.22 -2.07 35.41
CA GLY A 731 -14.11 -1.94 36.87
C GLY A 731 -15.15 -1.09 37.59
N ASN A 732 -16.42 -1.54 37.63
CA ASN A 732 -17.52 -1.10 38.51
C ASN A 732 -17.89 0.40 38.57
N VAL A 733 -19.09 0.67 38.06
CA VAL A 733 -19.99 1.67 38.65
C VAL A 733 -20.47 1.12 40.00
N ALA A 734 -20.11 1.80 41.09
CA ALA A 734 -20.76 1.74 42.40
C ALA A 734 -20.41 3.04 43.17
#